data_AF-A0A0W8DCK1-F1
#
_entry.id   AF-A0A0W8DCK1-F1
#
_cell.length_a   1.000
_cell.length_b   1.000
_cell.length_c   1.000
_cell.angle_alpha   90.00
_cell.angle_beta   90.00
_cell.angle_gamma   90.00
#
_symmetry.space_group_name_H-M   'P 1'
#
loop_
_entity.id
_entity.type
_entity.pdbx_description
1 polymer ?
#
loop_
_entity_poly.entity_id
_entity_poly.type
_entity_poly.pdbx_seq_one_letter_code
_entity_poly.pdbx_strand_id
1 'polypeptide(L)'
;MSMLDRVLDTASLKTAIEDHVRKYLEFCSVEIDPVLHDYVKELAESIQTPQSAEETRALVLLDEISDTNVRIDATLALLRSTLPPYSDALKKHAHNCTQWKSERQDELEEHVRLMEIQDMLTKYGIKQFDIADTKSASRLVSHILNQVSIPSAFVDAMLLVDAYSDLCCDRAVVGYTENLLTECDTMTTDGLLNEVSARVTKAMEAFEEVKKRRDPKSNVMLYASIMEEIVEFGVTLLELEAEEMNGEDDAKSQSFILCMIKSLVDVYLHELKTLLELAGTTRDDSIIAYVESSDYLLSDTLLTDLQRICQVEAEFGLLLSISTLRDPDKCEAKLKQLIKPDILFAEDDNEQEPAVSVTYVAKGKGKKRALASNESSSSVAEKRQRTSHNIESHGLQQDDKRTRLIFDINRFASAVGIDAKACRSLIAQSAANSGSILQAVRFSRELFSKRANAEVDRSEHEFRPAEALKKTAISLSLYTSSHVKEIYDTPFTRSQQYLPAQVARVQAPMYTLELLRYALCMCEKDSFDETLILFKNTLLVNEILQFTQHNVSNTTAPWTLYPRWYRGDACALSSYEAMKLVTRFAIAEHKNLRREVEFRDTIASKRYVSFLVEQRADLLSLQALMSMQELPEDAAIVVNTQMGKLLSTVFQSQEIDNYLALGLMLSMKQEDAFHAFRRQISRENVAKDFNRFQKLAFIGADAARAWQQIAFLHQCVELEGNARWWHYLNLLGIECDHKAFQTERRDLQYIRRLVPQLITRSNYDFYTILEFTRHYQIEDSFPSLVYAEALLLDESSTNLEYQDKIVGVIDEIHEQHLVKLLLKSIPRISGRDYDRLLFIFRLLLENTVYREREEVERRVDVLRHLKAFVASQSKENRSHFMSLSQNLERCCLDW
;
A
#
# COMPACT_ATOMS: atom_id res chain seq x y z
N MET A 1 -37.66 29.35 92.35
CA MET A 1 -36.26 28.98 91.99
C MET A 1 -35.54 28.26 93.13
N SER A 2 -35.09 28.94 94.19
CA SER A 2 -34.26 28.33 95.26
C SER A 2 -34.83 27.07 95.94
N MET A 3 -36.15 26.91 96.01
CA MET A 3 -36.77 25.67 96.53
C MET A 3 -36.64 24.49 95.57
N LEU A 4 -36.69 24.75 94.25
CA LEU A 4 -36.49 23.74 93.23
C LEU A 4 -35.02 23.30 93.28
N ASP A 5 -34.05 24.23 93.32
CA ASP A 5 -32.60 23.94 93.28
C ASP A 5 -32.10 23.00 94.40
N ARG A 6 -32.87 22.86 95.50
CA ARG A 6 -32.54 21.95 96.61
C ARG A 6 -32.73 20.47 96.27
N VAL A 7 -33.52 20.17 95.24
CA VAL A 7 -33.79 18.80 94.81
C VAL A 7 -32.72 18.40 93.79
N LEU A 8 -31.82 17.51 94.18
CA LEU A 8 -30.71 17.06 93.33
C LEU A 8 -31.09 15.89 92.40
N ASP A 9 -32.15 15.15 92.74
CA ASP A 9 -32.60 13.96 92.00
C ASP A 9 -33.86 14.27 91.17
N THR A 10 -33.86 13.88 89.90
CA THR A 10 -34.94 14.20 88.95
C THR A 10 -36.21 13.41 89.21
N ALA A 11 -36.11 12.21 89.76
CA ALA A 11 -37.26 11.36 90.09
C ALA A 11 -38.10 11.92 91.27
N SER A 12 -37.45 12.64 92.18
CA SER A 12 -38.09 13.28 93.34
C SER A 12 -38.56 14.73 93.07
N LEU A 13 -38.27 15.27 91.88
CA LEU A 13 -38.65 16.63 91.49
C LEU A 13 -40.17 16.80 91.42
N LYS A 14 -40.88 15.84 90.80
CA LYS A 14 -42.34 15.85 90.72
C LYS A 14 -42.98 15.88 92.10
N THR A 15 -42.56 14.97 92.99
CA THR A 15 -43.08 14.93 94.37
C THR A 15 -42.79 16.21 95.14
N ALA A 16 -41.61 16.84 94.95
CA ALA A 16 -41.27 18.09 95.60
C ALA A 16 -42.09 19.29 95.08
N ILE A 17 -42.42 19.30 93.78
CA ILE A 17 -43.30 20.31 93.19
C ILE A 17 -44.70 20.21 93.82
N GLU A 18 -45.26 19.01 93.91
CA GLU A 18 -46.59 18.79 94.46
C GLU A 18 -46.67 19.07 95.97
N ASP A 19 -45.69 18.60 96.74
CA ASP A 19 -45.76 18.66 98.20
C ASP A 19 -45.31 19.98 98.81
N HIS A 20 -44.44 20.72 98.13
CA HIS A 20 -43.83 21.94 98.67
C HIS A 20 -44.07 23.16 97.78
N VAL A 21 -43.74 23.10 96.50
CA VAL A 21 -43.75 24.28 95.62
C VAL A 21 -45.17 24.76 95.32
N ARG A 22 -46.08 23.84 94.95
CA ARG A 22 -47.49 24.14 94.65
C ARG A 22 -48.20 24.72 95.88
N LYS A 23 -48.06 24.08 97.05
CA LYS A 23 -48.65 24.55 98.32
C LYS A 23 -48.10 25.91 98.77
N TYR A 24 -46.83 26.19 98.51
CA TYR A 24 -46.21 27.48 98.84
C TYR A 24 -46.69 28.61 97.90
N LEU A 25 -46.77 28.34 96.59
CA LEU A 25 -47.25 29.31 95.61
C LEU A 25 -48.75 29.61 95.78
N GLU A 26 -49.55 28.60 96.12
CA GLU A 26 -50.96 28.77 96.52
C GLU A 26 -51.09 29.71 97.74
N PHE A 27 -50.25 29.53 98.76
CA PHE A 27 -50.23 30.43 99.93
C PHE A 27 -49.85 31.87 99.56
N CYS A 28 -49.01 32.05 98.53
CA CYS A 28 -48.59 33.36 98.03
C CYS A 28 -49.51 33.95 96.93
N SER A 29 -50.57 33.25 96.51
CA SER A 29 -51.47 33.66 95.41
C SER A 29 -50.75 33.92 94.07
N VAL A 30 -49.70 33.14 93.77
CA VAL A 30 -48.96 33.22 92.50
C VAL A 30 -49.22 31.95 91.69
N GLU A 31 -49.49 32.10 90.40
CA GLU A 31 -49.68 30.95 89.50
C GLU A 31 -48.38 30.18 89.29
N ILE A 32 -48.49 28.85 89.22
CA ILE A 32 -47.33 27.96 89.13
C ILE A 32 -46.69 27.96 87.74
N ASP A 33 -47.50 28.07 86.68
CA ASP A 33 -47.06 27.94 85.29
C ASP A 33 -46.05 29.02 84.86
N PRO A 34 -46.23 30.33 85.16
CA PRO A 34 -45.22 31.36 84.84
C PRO A 34 -43.89 31.17 85.58
N VAL A 35 -43.95 30.70 86.83
CA VAL A 35 -42.75 30.46 87.66
C VAL A 35 -41.97 29.26 87.13
N LEU A 36 -42.67 28.21 86.69
CA LEU A 36 -42.04 27.05 86.04
C LEU A 36 -41.47 27.43 84.66
N HIS A 37 -42.17 28.25 83.87
CA HIS A 37 -41.68 28.78 82.59
C HIS A 37 -40.36 29.54 82.76
N ASP A 38 -40.29 30.51 83.69
CA ASP A 38 -39.08 31.31 83.93
C ASP A 38 -37.92 30.43 84.41
N TYR A 39 -38.22 29.35 85.14
CA TYR A 39 -37.20 28.43 85.63
C TYR A 39 -36.68 27.52 84.54
N VAL A 40 -37.57 27.02 83.67
CA VAL A 40 -37.19 26.26 82.48
C VAL A 40 -36.34 27.14 81.56
N LYS A 41 -36.65 28.44 81.45
CA LYS A 41 -35.84 29.39 80.67
C LYS A 41 -34.44 29.61 81.25
N GLU A 42 -34.32 29.82 82.57
CA GLU A 42 -33.00 29.91 83.24
C GLU A 42 -32.19 28.60 83.09
N LEU A 43 -32.85 27.44 83.25
CA LEU A 43 -32.23 26.14 83.04
C LEU A 43 -31.79 25.93 81.59
N ALA A 44 -32.59 26.40 80.63
CA ALA A 44 -32.28 26.29 79.21
C ALA A 44 -30.99 27.03 78.84
N GLU A 45 -30.74 28.20 79.43
CA GLU A 45 -29.50 28.98 79.23
C GLU A 45 -28.26 28.30 79.82
N SER A 46 -28.41 27.39 80.80
CA SER A 46 -27.29 26.67 81.42
C SER A 46 -26.91 25.34 80.75
N ILE A 47 -27.73 24.83 79.82
CA ILE A 47 -27.47 23.54 79.15
C ILE A 47 -26.31 23.67 78.17
N GLN A 48 -25.18 23.02 78.45
CA GLN A 48 -23.99 23.02 77.58
C GLN A 48 -23.76 21.70 76.84
N THR A 49 -24.32 20.59 77.32
CA THR A 49 -24.12 19.24 76.77
C THR A 49 -25.43 18.45 76.78
N PRO A 50 -25.66 17.54 75.81
CA PRO A 50 -26.83 16.67 75.80
C PRO A 50 -26.85 15.72 77.00
N GLN A 51 -28.05 15.37 77.44
CA GLN A 51 -28.34 14.56 78.63
C GLN A 51 -27.82 15.17 79.93
N SER A 52 -27.68 16.50 80.00
CA SER A 52 -27.30 17.14 81.26
C SER A 52 -28.38 16.92 82.32
N ALA A 53 -27.96 16.97 83.58
CA ALA A 53 -28.89 16.96 84.71
C ALA A 53 -29.90 18.13 84.61
N GLU A 54 -29.52 19.25 83.97
CA GLU A 54 -30.43 20.39 83.75
C GLU A 54 -31.46 20.10 82.64
N GLU A 55 -31.10 19.41 81.56
CA GLU A 55 -32.02 19.05 80.46
C GLU A 55 -33.10 18.07 80.94
N THR A 56 -32.69 17.00 81.64
CA THR A 56 -33.62 16.00 82.19
C THR A 56 -34.56 16.61 83.22
N ARG A 57 -34.08 17.60 83.99
CA ARG A 57 -34.85 18.37 84.95
C ARG A 57 -35.82 19.33 84.25
N ALA A 58 -35.41 20.02 83.19
CA ALA A 58 -36.27 20.88 82.38
C ALA A 58 -37.43 20.10 81.74
N LEU A 59 -37.19 18.89 81.22
CA LEU A 59 -38.24 18.04 80.65
C LEU A 59 -39.30 17.61 81.68
N VAL A 60 -38.88 17.26 82.91
CA VAL A 60 -39.82 16.93 84.00
C VAL A 60 -40.64 18.16 84.42
N LEU A 61 -40.06 19.36 84.36
CA LEU A 61 -40.75 20.60 84.70
C LEU A 61 -41.76 21.01 83.62
N LEU A 62 -41.46 20.77 82.34
CA LEU A 62 -42.37 21.04 81.23
C LEU A 62 -43.66 20.20 81.32
N ASP A 63 -43.57 18.95 81.75
CA ASP A 63 -44.73 18.07 81.93
C ASP A 63 -45.69 18.54 83.06
N GLU A 64 -45.22 19.37 83.99
CA GLU A 64 -45.98 19.87 85.14
C GLU A 64 -46.67 21.23 84.91
N ILE A 65 -46.39 21.93 83.80
CA ILE A 65 -47.05 23.20 83.41
C ILE A 65 -48.45 22.88 82.90
N SER A 66 -49.52 23.45 83.44
CA SER A 66 -50.90 23.04 83.07
C SER A 66 -51.41 23.70 81.77
N ASP A 67 -51.08 24.97 81.53
CA ASP A 67 -51.45 25.73 80.33
C ASP A 67 -50.63 25.29 79.11
N THR A 68 -51.32 24.88 78.05
CA THR A 68 -50.72 24.44 76.79
C THR A 68 -49.89 25.52 76.09
N ASN A 69 -50.30 26.79 76.15
CA ASN A 69 -49.58 27.90 75.51
C ASN A 69 -48.29 28.23 76.27
N VAL A 70 -48.35 28.31 77.61
CA VAL A 70 -47.17 28.57 78.47
C VAL A 70 -46.17 27.42 78.38
N ARG A 71 -46.67 26.17 78.28
CA ARG A 71 -45.84 24.99 78.08
C ARG A 71 -45.11 25.04 76.74
N ILE A 72 -45.79 25.39 75.64
CA ILE A 72 -45.16 25.53 74.31
C ILE A 72 -44.12 26.66 74.32
N ASP A 73 -44.39 27.79 74.98
CA ASP A 73 -43.44 28.89 75.11
C ASP A 73 -42.16 28.48 75.87
N ALA A 74 -42.32 27.70 76.95
CA ALA A 74 -41.20 27.13 77.70
C ALA A 74 -40.43 26.10 76.87
N THR A 75 -41.11 25.25 76.09
CA THR A 75 -40.49 24.29 75.16
C THR A 75 -39.72 25.00 74.05
N LEU A 76 -40.25 26.11 73.51
CA LEU A 76 -39.56 26.96 72.52
C LEU A 76 -38.31 27.62 73.11
N ALA A 77 -38.37 28.09 74.36
CA ALA A 77 -37.21 28.64 75.05
C ALA A 77 -36.12 27.57 75.25
N LEU A 78 -36.51 26.33 75.56
CA LEU A 78 -35.60 25.20 75.67
C LEU A 78 -34.94 24.87 74.32
N LEU A 79 -35.72 24.71 73.24
CA LEU A 79 -35.21 24.38 71.90
C LEU A 79 -34.26 25.46 71.34
N ARG A 80 -34.50 26.75 71.64
CA ARG A 80 -33.65 27.87 71.19
C ARG A 80 -32.29 27.91 71.87
N SER A 81 -32.18 27.44 73.10
CA SER A 81 -30.95 27.49 73.90
C SER A 81 -30.12 26.20 73.79
N THR A 82 -30.73 25.08 73.40
CA THR A 82 -30.02 23.80 73.21
C THR A 82 -29.27 23.73 71.89
N LEU A 83 -28.00 23.33 71.95
CA LEU A 83 -27.14 23.09 70.78
C LEU A 83 -27.08 21.58 70.43
N PRO A 84 -26.95 21.21 69.15
CA PRO A 84 -26.80 19.82 68.73
C PRO A 84 -25.48 19.18 69.22
N PRO A 85 -25.43 17.86 69.48
CA PRO A 85 -26.47 16.85 69.22
C PRO A 85 -27.56 16.82 70.30
N TYR A 86 -28.81 16.58 69.92
CA TYR A 86 -29.97 16.62 70.84
C TYR A 86 -30.24 15.26 71.50
N SER A 87 -30.77 15.25 72.73
CA SER A 87 -31.13 14.01 73.41
C SER A 87 -32.42 13.38 72.85
N ASP A 88 -32.52 12.04 72.87
CA ASP A 88 -33.73 11.32 72.43
C ASP A 88 -34.97 11.68 73.25
N ALA A 89 -34.79 12.09 74.51
CA ALA A 89 -35.86 12.51 75.39
C ALA A 89 -36.44 13.87 74.95
N LEU A 90 -35.58 14.83 74.61
CA LEU A 90 -35.96 16.13 74.08
C LEU A 90 -36.64 16.01 72.71
N LYS A 91 -36.11 15.16 71.81
CA LYS A 91 -36.72 14.90 70.50
C LYS A 91 -38.15 14.38 70.63
N LYS A 92 -38.36 13.36 71.47
CA LYS A 92 -39.70 12.78 71.71
C LYS A 92 -40.67 13.79 72.31
N HIS A 93 -40.20 14.61 73.25
CA HIS A 93 -41.03 15.64 73.87
C HIS A 93 -41.43 16.71 72.84
N ALA A 94 -40.47 17.22 72.05
CA ALA A 94 -40.73 18.22 71.02
C ALA A 94 -41.73 17.71 69.95
N HIS A 95 -41.62 16.45 69.51
CA HIS A 95 -42.57 15.81 68.59
C HIS A 95 -43.97 15.60 69.19
N ASN A 96 -44.08 15.40 70.51
CA ASN A 96 -45.38 15.30 71.16
C ASN A 96 -46.06 16.67 71.26
N CYS A 97 -45.28 17.75 71.40
CA CYS A 97 -45.79 19.11 71.50
C CYS A 97 -46.39 19.63 70.17
N THR A 98 -45.94 19.13 69.01
CA THR A 98 -46.51 19.52 67.70
C THR A 98 -47.95 19.01 67.48
N GLN A 99 -48.42 18.06 68.30
CA GLN A 99 -49.81 17.57 68.25
C GLN A 99 -50.81 18.48 68.97
N TRP A 100 -50.33 19.49 69.70
CA TRP A 100 -51.16 20.39 70.49
C TRP A 100 -51.56 21.62 69.68
N LYS A 101 -52.85 22.01 69.74
CA LYS A 101 -53.34 23.21 69.06
C LYS A 101 -52.99 24.46 69.89
N SER A 102 -52.18 25.35 69.32
CA SER A 102 -51.74 26.60 69.97
C SER A 102 -51.56 27.74 68.97
N GLU A 103 -51.56 28.98 69.44
CA GLU A 103 -51.31 30.19 68.63
C GLU A 103 -49.88 30.24 68.05
N ARG A 104 -48.91 29.54 68.68
CA ARG A 104 -47.50 29.50 68.26
C ARG A 104 -47.07 28.14 67.71
N GLN A 105 -48.04 27.35 67.24
CA GLN A 105 -47.79 26.03 66.67
C GLN A 105 -46.85 26.09 65.46
N ASP A 106 -47.01 27.07 64.57
CA ASP A 106 -46.15 27.25 63.39
C ASP A 106 -44.67 27.50 63.76
N GLU A 107 -44.41 28.27 64.84
CA GLU A 107 -43.04 28.50 65.33
C GLU A 107 -42.44 27.22 65.94
N LEU A 108 -43.25 26.41 66.62
CA LEU A 108 -42.81 25.14 67.19
C LEU A 108 -42.49 24.12 66.11
N GLU A 109 -43.35 23.99 65.10
CA GLU A 109 -43.14 23.10 63.95
C GLU A 109 -41.84 23.46 63.20
N GLU A 110 -41.58 24.75 62.99
CA GLU A 110 -40.34 25.21 62.35
C GLU A 110 -39.09 24.95 63.22
N HIS A 111 -39.16 25.16 64.54
CA HIS A 111 -38.03 24.84 65.43
C HIS A 111 -37.76 23.33 65.54
N VAL A 112 -38.80 22.49 65.50
CA VAL A 112 -38.66 21.02 65.44
C VAL A 112 -38.01 20.61 64.12
N ARG A 113 -38.43 21.20 63.00
CA ARG A 113 -37.81 20.98 61.68
C ARG A 113 -36.33 21.38 61.66
N LEU A 114 -35.98 22.53 62.24
CA LEU A 114 -34.57 22.98 62.35
C LEU A 114 -33.74 22.05 63.25
N MET A 115 -34.33 21.55 64.34
CA MET A 115 -33.71 20.57 65.22
C MET A 115 -33.38 19.27 64.46
N GLU A 116 -34.29 18.78 63.62
CA GLU A 116 -34.07 17.58 62.77
C GLU A 116 -32.96 17.80 61.74
N ILE A 117 -32.94 18.96 61.07
CA ILE A 117 -31.89 19.31 60.10
C ILE A 117 -30.54 19.39 60.79
N GLN A 118 -30.46 20.06 61.95
CA GLN A 118 -29.20 20.18 62.70
C GLN A 118 -28.71 18.84 63.23
N ASP A 119 -29.62 17.98 63.72
CA ASP A 119 -29.28 16.63 64.15
C ASP A 119 -28.77 15.77 62.98
N MET A 120 -29.40 15.88 61.82
CA MET A 120 -28.93 15.23 60.59
C MET A 120 -27.52 15.70 60.20
N LEU A 121 -27.25 17.01 60.20
CA LEU A 121 -25.96 17.59 59.83
C LEU A 121 -24.80 17.10 60.72
N THR A 122 -25.07 16.78 61.99
CA THR A 122 -24.04 16.22 62.89
C THR A 122 -23.52 14.85 62.41
N LYS A 123 -24.36 14.04 61.73
CA LYS A 123 -23.95 12.75 61.15
C LYS A 123 -22.86 12.90 60.10
N TYR A 124 -22.84 14.04 59.42
CA TYR A 124 -21.87 14.40 58.38
C TYR A 124 -20.68 15.20 58.93
N GLY A 125 -20.56 15.33 60.25
CA GLY A 125 -19.44 16.03 60.90
C GLY A 125 -19.57 17.56 60.95
N ILE A 126 -20.73 18.11 60.58
CA ILE A 126 -20.97 19.56 60.54
C ILE A 126 -21.54 20.02 61.89
N LYS A 127 -20.80 20.88 62.60
CA LYS A 127 -21.13 21.31 63.97
C LYS A 127 -21.64 22.76 64.08
N GLN A 128 -21.44 23.58 63.05
CA GLN A 128 -21.85 24.98 63.02
C GLN A 128 -22.51 25.26 61.67
N PHE A 129 -23.76 25.68 61.70
CA PHE A 129 -24.54 26.02 60.52
C PHE A 129 -25.28 27.33 60.74
N ASP A 130 -25.11 28.28 59.81
CA ASP A 130 -25.89 29.52 59.79
C ASP A 130 -27.02 29.37 58.77
N ILE A 131 -28.25 29.36 59.29
CA ILE A 131 -29.48 29.17 58.51
C ILE A 131 -29.66 30.28 57.45
N ALA A 132 -29.07 31.47 57.67
CA ALA A 132 -29.21 32.62 56.78
C ALA A 132 -28.28 32.60 55.55
N ASP A 133 -27.24 31.75 55.51
CA ASP A 133 -26.30 31.70 54.39
C ASP A 133 -26.74 30.68 53.34
N THR A 134 -27.52 31.11 52.35
CA THR A 134 -27.98 30.28 51.23
C THR A 134 -26.83 29.69 50.39
N LYS A 135 -25.66 30.34 50.36
CA LYS A 135 -24.47 29.79 49.67
C LYS A 135 -23.81 28.68 50.47
N SER A 136 -23.88 28.73 51.80
CA SER A 136 -23.46 27.61 52.65
C SER A 136 -24.36 26.39 52.44
N ALA A 137 -25.68 26.59 52.30
CA ALA A 137 -26.65 25.52 52.09
C ALA A 137 -26.34 24.67 50.84
N SER A 138 -26.02 25.30 49.71
CA SER A 138 -25.61 24.58 48.49
C SER A 138 -24.33 23.76 48.69
N ARG A 139 -23.32 24.31 49.38
CA ARG A 139 -22.08 23.57 49.70
C ARG A 139 -22.31 22.39 50.63
N LEU A 140 -23.25 22.54 51.57
CA LEU A 140 -23.62 21.47 52.51
C LEU A 140 -24.35 20.34 51.79
N VAL A 141 -25.27 20.67 50.88
CA VAL A 141 -25.90 19.68 50.01
C VAL A 141 -24.84 18.94 49.20
N SER A 142 -23.90 19.64 48.53
CA SER A 142 -22.80 18.96 47.84
C SER A 142 -21.95 18.09 48.78
N HIS A 143 -21.65 18.55 50.00
CA HIS A 143 -20.88 17.79 50.97
C HIS A 143 -21.59 16.50 51.41
N ILE A 144 -22.91 16.55 51.63
CA ILE A 144 -23.73 15.38 51.98
C ILE A 144 -23.79 14.42 50.77
N LEU A 145 -24.07 14.95 49.58
CA LEU A 145 -24.18 14.15 48.35
C LEU A 145 -22.85 13.50 47.94
N ASN A 146 -21.70 14.03 48.39
CA ASN A 146 -20.40 13.40 48.18
C ASN A 146 -20.21 12.14 49.05
N GLN A 147 -20.98 11.95 50.11
CA GLN A 147 -20.85 10.81 51.03
C GLN A 147 -21.73 9.64 50.60
N VAL A 148 -21.44 9.09 49.42
CA VAL A 148 -22.31 8.11 48.72
C VAL A 148 -22.37 6.74 49.43
N SER A 149 -21.39 6.48 50.29
CA SER A 149 -21.34 5.32 51.19
C SER A 149 -22.44 5.31 52.25
N ILE A 150 -23.00 6.47 52.60
CA ILE A 150 -24.10 6.59 53.57
C ILE A 150 -25.44 6.40 52.84
N PRO A 151 -26.25 5.39 53.19
CA PRO A 151 -27.49 5.08 52.46
C PRO A 151 -28.56 6.17 52.59
N SER A 152 -28.57 6.95 53.67
CA SER A 152 -29.50 8.06 53.86
C SER A 152 -29.04 9.38 53.21
N ALA A 153 -27.84 9.46 52.63
CA ALA A 153 -27.24 10.71 52.14
C ALA A 153 -28.14 11.48 51.17
N PHE A 154 -28.73 10.78 50.19
CA PHE A 154 -29.62 11.44 49.24
C PHE A 154 -30.90 11.97 49.90
N VAL A 155 -31.52 11.17 50.77
CA VAL A 155 -32.74 11.55 51.50
C VAL A 155 -32.47 12.72 52.46
N ASP A 156 -31.34 12.67 53.15
CA ASP A 156 -30.87 13.73 54.06
C ASP A 156 -30.60 15.04 53.31
N ALA A 157 -30.04 14.97 52.10
CA ALA A 157 -29.87 16.13 51.23
C ALA A 157 -31.21 16.71 50.74
N MET A 158 -32.22 15.86 50.48
CA MET A 158 -33.56 16.32 50.09
C MET A 158 -34.25 17.13 51.19
N LEU A 159 -34.02 16.81 52.48
CA LEU A 159 -34.54 17.61 53.60
C LEU A 159 -34.03 19.06 53.56
N LEU A 160 -32.79 19.28 53.15
CA LEU A 160 -32.23 20.62 52.96
C LEU A 160 -32.77 21.30 51.70
N VAL A 161 -32.92 20.56 50.60
CA VAL A 161 -33.54 21.09 49.37
C VAL A 161 -34.97 21.56 49.65
N ASP A 162 -35.73 20.84 50.48
CA ASP A 162 -37.09 21.23 50.86
C ASP A 162 -37.14 22.41 51.84
N ALA A 163 -36.04 22.67 52.55
CA ALA A 163 -35.91 23.81 53.47
C ALA A 163 -35.54 25.13 52.79
N TYR A 164 -34.91 25.07 51.61
CA TYR A 164 -34.41 26.25 50.90
C TYR A 164 -34.99 26.34 49.48
N SER A 165 -35.77 27.39 49.20
CA SER A 165 -36.39 27.62 47.89
C SER A 165 -35.39 27.79 46.73
N ASP A 166 -34.15 28.21 47.04
CA ASP A 166 -33.10 28.44 46.04
C ASP A 166 -32.43 27.14 45.57
N LEU A 167 -32.69 26.02 46.26
CA LEU A 167 -32.12 24.71 45.94
C LEU A 167 -33.10 23.91 45.09
N CYS A 168 -32.59 23.29 44.03
CA CYS A 168 -33.38 22.48 43.11
C CYS A 168 -33.03 21.01 43.25
N CYS A 169 -34.06 20.16 43.35
CA CYS A 169 -33.93 18.70 43.35
C CYS A 169 -33.19 18.21 42.09
N ASP A 170 -33.52 18.78 40.93
CA ASP A 170 -32.90 18.47 39.64
C ASP A 170 -31.36 18.53 39.71
N ARG A 171 -30.80 19.61 40.28
CA ARG A 171 -29.34 19.80 40.40
C ARG A 171 -28.71 18.86 41.43
N ALA A 172 -29.44 18.54 42.50
CA ALA A 172 -28.97 17.60 43.52
C ALA A 172 -28.89 16.17 42.97
N VAL A 173 -29.82 15.76 42.10
CA VAL A 173 -29.78 14.44 41.44
C VAL A 173 -28.60 14.31 40.48
N VAL A 174 -28.34 15.35 39.67
CA VAL A 174 -27.14 15.41 38.82
C VAL A 174 -25.88 15.25 39.67
N GLY A 175 -25.68 16.11 40.68
CA GLY A 175 -24.48 16.04 41.52
C GLY A 175 -24.33 14.70 42.29
N TYR A 176 -25.42 14.12 42.78
CA TYR A 176 -25.38 12.81 43.43
C TYR A 176 -24.95 11.69 42.47
N THR A 177 -25.45 11.73 41.23
CA THR A 177 -25.12 10.71 40.22
C THR A 177 -23.71 10.88 39.67
N GLU A 178 -23.23 12.12 39.53
CA GLU A 178 -21.83 12.43 39.23
C GLU A 178 -20.87 11.91 40.33
N ASN A 179 -21.26 12.03 41.61
CA ASN A 179 -20.48 11.48 42.72
C ASN A 179 -20.45 9.95 42.72
N LEU A 180 -21.56 9.30 42.35
CA LEU A 180 -21.62 7.84 42.17
C LEU A 180 -20.63 7.34 41.09
N LEU A 181 -20.28 8.17 40.11
CA LEU A 181 -19.31 7.85 39.05
C LEU A 181 -17.84 8.00 39.50
N THR A 182 -17.54 8.82 40.50
CA THR A 182 -16.16 9.23 40.85
C THR A 182 -15.55 8.44 42.02
N GLU A 183 -16.36 7.95 42.97
CA GLU A 183 -15.85 7.31 44.19
C GLU A 183 -15.56 5.81 43.96
N CYS A 184 -14.37 5.40 43.54
CA CYS A 184 -14.07 3.97 43.31
C CYS A 184 -13.01 3.40 44.28
N ASP A 185 -13.39 2.37 45.04
CA ASP A 185 -12.43 1.48 45.72
C ASP A 185 -12.03 0.34 44.78
N THR A 186 -10.76 -0.09 44.83
CA THR A 186 -10.26 -1.17 43.99
C THR A 186 -10.90 -2.51 44.37
N MET A 187 -11.70 -3.08 43.46
CA MET A 187 -12.51 -4.27 43.70
C MET A 187 -12.23 -5.37 42.67
N THR A 188 -12.51 -6.62 43.05
CA THR A 188 -12.47 -7.79 42.13
C THR A 188 -13.61 -7.73 41.10
N THR A 189 -13.47 -8.39 39.95
CA THR A 189 -14.44 -8.34 38.82
C THR A 189 -15.88 -8.69 39.20
N ASP A 190 -16.09 -9.69 40.06
CA ASP A 190 -17.43 -10.05 40.55
C ASP A 190 -17.98 -9.04 41.57
N GLY A 191 -17.10 -8.35 42.30
CA GLY A 191 -17.48 -7.22 43.15
C GLY A 191 -17.90 -5.99 42.33
N LEU A 192 -17.23 -5.77 41.20
CA LEU A 192 -17.45 -4.62 40.32
C LEU A 192 -18.89 -4.56 39.77
N LEU A 193 -19.37 -5.66 39.18
CA LEU A 193 -20.71 -5.70 38.59
C LEU A 193 -21.82 -5.51 39.63
N ASN A 194 -21.64 -6.08 40.83
CA ASN A 194 -22.59 -5.93 41.93
C ASN A 194 -22.62 -4.48 42.45
N GLU A 195 -21.46 -3.85 42.58
CA GLU A 195 -21.34 -2.44 43.00
C GLU A 195 -21.94 -1.50 41.95
N VAL A 196 -21.66 -1.72 40.66
CA VAL A 196 -22.27 -0.96 39.55
C VAL A 196 -23.78 -1.08 39.60
N SER A 197 -24.33 -2.30 39.74
CA SER A 197 -25.78 -2.48 39.83
C SER A 197 -26.38 -1.77 41.04
N ALA A 198 -25.72 -1.80 42.20
CA ALA A 198 -26.19 -1.12 43.39
C ALA A 198 -26.20 0.42 43.20
N ARG A 199 -25.16 0.98 42.57
CA ARG A 199 -25.06 2.41 42.29
C ARG A 199 -26.03 2.90 41.23
N VAL A 200 -26.24 2.12 40.17
CA VAL A 200 -27.28 2.41 39.17
C VAL A 200 -28.67 2.42 39.82
N THR A 201 -28.93 1.51 40.76
CA THR A 201 -30.19 1.50 41.52
C THR A 201 -30.35 2.77 42.33
N LYS A 202 -29.31 3.21 43.05
CA LYS A 202 -29.31 4.49 43.79
C LYS A 202 -29.54 5.71 42.88
N ALA A 203 -28.92 5.73 41.69
CA ALA A 203 -29.12 6.79 40.71
C ALA A 203 -30.58 6.85 40.22
N MET A 204 -31.19 5.69 39.96
CA MET A 204 -32.59 5.61 39.57
C MET A 204 -33.55 5.98 40.68
N GLU A 205 -33.28 5.59 41.94
CA GLU A 205 -34.06 6.01 43.11
C GLU A 205 -34.02 7.54 43.28
N ALA A 206 -32.85 8.16 43.06
CA ALA A 206 -32.70 9.61 43.06
C ALA A 206 -33.48 10.27 41.91
N PHE A 207 -33.44 9.67 40.71
CA PHE A 207 -34.18 10.16 39.55
C PHE A 207 -35.72 10.08 39.74
N GLU A 208 -36.21 9.01 40.38
CA GLU A 208 -37.64 8.87 40.73
C GLU A 208 -38.12 9.96 41.68
N GLU A 209 -37.25 10.53 42.53
CA GLU A 209 -37.61 11.65 43.40
C GLU A 209 -37.93 12.92 42.60
N VAL A 210 -37.26 13.15 41.47
CA VAL A 210 -37.59 14.25 40.54
C VAL A 210 -38.96 14.01 39.89
N LYS A 211 -39.26 12.75 39.53
CA LYS A 211 -40.56 12.36 38.95
C LYS A 211 -41.72 12.49 39.93
N LYS A 212 -41.48 12.38 41.25
CA LYS A 212 -42.53 12.65 42.26
C LYS A 212 -42.86 14.14 42.36
N ARG A 213 -41.87 15.01 42.18
CA ARG A 213 -41.99 16.47 42.39
C ARG A 213 -42.50 17.22 41.17
N ARG A 214 -42.30 16.68 39.96
CA ARG A 214 -42.70 17.28 38.69
C ARG A 214 -43.55 16.30 37.87
N ASP A 215 -44.53 16.82 37.14
CA ASP A 215 -45.37 15.99 36.29
C ASP A 215 -44.57 15.43 35.09
N PRO A 216 -44.55 14.09 34.89
CA PRO A 216 -43.74 13.44 33.86
C PRO A 216 -44.12 13.84 32.44
N LYS A 217 -45.39 14.19 32.18
CA LYS A 217 -45.88 14.49 30.83
C LYS A 217 -45.46 15.87 30.32
N SER A 218 -45.35 16.85 31.21
CA SER A 218 -45.08 18.25 30.86
C SER A 218 -43.59 18.62 30.88
N ASN A 219 -42.72 17.76 31.45
CA ASN A 219 -41.31 18.07 31.68
C ASN A 219 -40.33 17.09 30.99
N VAL A 220 -40.75 16.40 29.93
CA VAL A 220 -39.93 15.39 29.21
C VAL A 220 -38.55 15.91 28.83
N MET A 221 -38.45 17.14 28.31
CA MET A 221 -37.17 17.74 27.92
C MET A 221 -36.24 18.03 29.10
N LEU A 222 -36.80 18.33 30.28
CA LEU A 222 -36.00 18.49 31.51
C LEU A 222 -35.40 17.14 31.91
N TYR A 223 -36.18 16.05 31.87
CA TYR A 223 -35.68 14.71 32.16
C TYR A 223 -34.59 14.27 31.18
N ALA A 224 -34.78 14.50 29.88
CA ALA A 224 -33.77 14.23 28.87
C ALA A 224 -32.48 15.03 29.13
N SER A 225 -32.59 16.32 29.44
CA SER A 225 -31.44 17.17 29.77
C SER A 225 -30.67 16.70 31.01
N ILE A 226 -31.37 16.26 32.06
CA ILE A 226 -30.74 15.72 33.28
C ILE A 226 -29.97 14.44 32.95
N MET A 227 -30.59 13.52 32.20
CA MET A 227 -29.92 12.28 31.79
C MET A 227 -28.70 12.57 30.91
N GLU A 228 -28.80 13.49 29.95
CA GLU A 228 -27.69 13.87 29.08
C GLU A 228 -26.52 14.50 29.84
N GLU A 229 -26.77 15.42 30.77
CA GLU A 229 -25.71 16.05 31.56
C GLU A 229 -24.90 14.99 32.35
N ILE A 230 -25.60 14.01 32.95
CA ILE A 230 -24.96 12.90 33.68
C ILE A 230 -24.16 12.00 32.72
N VAL A 231 -24.71 11.69 31.55
CA VAL A 231 -24.01 10.85 30.55
C VAL A 231 -22.80 11.59 29.98
N GLU A 232 -22.90 12.89 29.71
CA GLU A 232 -21.80 13.74 29.25
C GLU A 232 -20.66 13.74 30.27
N PHE A 233 -20.96 13.99 31.54
CA PHE A 233 -19.98 13.90 32.61
C PHE A 233 -19.30 12.53 32.66
N GLY A 234 -20.08 11.44 32.58
CA GLY A 234 -19.54 10.09 32.50
C GLY A 234 -18.59 9.90 31.30
N VAL A 235 -19.01 10.30 30.10
CA VAL A 235 -18.19 10.20 28.89
C VAL A 235 -16.86 10.94 29.07
N THR A 236 -16.87 12.16 29.65
CA THR A 236 -15.63 12.91 29.90
C THR A 236 -14.69 12.19 30.88
N LEU A 237 -15.22 11.55 31.92
CA LEU A 237 -14.42 10.74 32.84
C LEU A 237 -13.80 9.53 32.14
N LEU A 238 -14.55 8.87 31.25
CA LEU A 238 -14.04 7.76 30.45
C LEU A 238 -12.92 8.21 29.49
N GLU A 239 -13.05 9.41 28.90
CA GLU A 239 -11.99 9.97 28.05
C GLU A 239 -10.71 10.24 28.85
N LEU A 240 -10.83 10.81 30.05
CA LEU A 240 -9.69 11.04 30.95
C LEU A 240 -9.02 9.72 31.38
N GLU A 241 -9.81 8.72 31.79
CA GLU A 241 -9.29 7.40 32.19
C GLU A 241 -8.56 6.71 31.02
N ALA A 242 -9.12 6.78 29.82
CA ALA A 242 -8.49 6.22 28.62
C ALA A 242 -7.18 6.94 28.24
N GLU A 243 -7.06 8.25 28.52
CA GLU A 243 -5.83 9.01 28.32
C GLU A 243 -4.74 8.65 29.32
N GLU A 244 -5.08 8.49 30.60
CA GLU A 244 -4.16 8.10 31.67
C GLU A 244 -3.62 6.66 31.48
N MET A 245 -4.50 5.72 31.13
CA MET A 245 -4.16 4.30 30.91
C MET A 245 -3.32 4.05 29.65
N ASN A 246 -3.14 5.04 28.77
CA ASN A 246 -2.23 4.92 27.62
C ASN A 246 -0.74 4.83 28.02
N GLY A 247 -0.40 5.03 29.30
CA GLY A 247 0.97 5.07 29.81
C GLY A 247 1.45 3.86 30.64
N GLU A 248 0.55 2.99 31.13
CA GLU A 248 0.90 1.93 32.09
C GLU A 248 0.42 0.54 31.61
N ASP A 249 1.37 -0.39 31.45
CA ASP A 249 1.18 -1.76 30.96
C ASP A 249 0.67 -2.73 32.06
N ASP A 250 0.00 -2.23 33.09
CA ASP A 250 -0.43 -3.03 34.26
C ASP A 250 -1.90 -3.48 34.18
N ALA A 251 -2.04 -4.69 33.65
CA ALA A 251 -2.97 -5.77 34.01
C ALA A 251 -4.39 -5.47 34.57
N LYS A 252 -5.37 -5.91 33.76
CA LYS A 252 -6.49 -6.83 34.11
C LYS A 252 -7.62 -6.34 35.03
N SER A 253 -7.78 -5.06 35.28
CA SER A 253 -8.98 -4.56 35.96
C SER A 253 -9.87 -3.87 34.94
N GLN A 254 -11.13 -4.32 34.82
CA GLN A 254 -12.13 -3.68 33.97
C GLN A 254 -12.47 -2.29 34.53
N SER A 255 -12.56 -1.28 33.68
CA SER A 255 -12.90 0.09 34.08
C SER A 255 -14.25 0.11 34.77
N PHE A 256 -14.27 0.66 35.98
CA PHE A 256 -15.49 0.91 36.73
C PHE A 256 -16.36 1.93 36.00
N ILE A 257 -15.75 3.02 35.52
CA ILE A 257 -16.42 4.15 34.87
C ILE A 257 -17.15 3.65 33.60
N LEU A 258 -16.47 2.84 32.78
CA LEU A 258 -17.06 2.26 31.57
C LEU A 258 -18.28 1.37 31.90
N CYS A 259 -18.16 0.49 32.89
CA CYS A 259 -19.26 -0.40 33.31
C CYS A 259 -20.46 0.38 33.86
N MET A 260 -20.19 1.44 34.65
CA MET A 260 -21.20 2.31 35.23
C MET A 260 -21.96 3.07 34.15
N ILE A 261 -21.25 3.74 33.24
CA ILE A 261 -21.87 4.54 32.16
C ILE A 261 -22.67 3.64 31.23
N LYS A 262 -22.14 2.48 30.83
CA LYS A 262 -22.89 1.53 29.99
C LYS A 262 -24.21 1.14 30.65
N SER A 263 -24.18 0.82 31.95
CA SER A 263 -25.37 0.39 32.68
C SER A 263 -26.36 1.54 32.90
N LEU A 264 -25.87 2.75 33.18
CA LEU A 264 -26.70 3.96 33.28
C LEU A 264 -27.36 4.31 31.94
N VAL A 265 -26.60 4.32 30.84
CA VAL A 265 -27.11 4.64 29.50
C VAL A 265 -28.19 3.65 29.10
N ASP A 266 -28.04 2.35 29.39
CA ASP A 266 -29.06 1.34 29.10
C ASP A 266 -30.38 1.62 29.85
N VAL A 267 -30.29 1.93 31.15
CA VAL A 267 -31.47 2.23 31.98
C VAL A 267 -32.09 3.57 31.61
N TYR A 268 -31.30 4.61 31.37
CA TYR A 268 -31.78 5.93 30.95
C TYR A 268 -32.39 5.91 29.55
N LEU A 269 -31.85 5.14 28.61
CA LEU A 269 -32.48 4.97 27.29
C LEU A 269 -33.84 4.28 27.39
N HIS A 270 -33.95 3.24 28.24
CA HIS A 270 -35.23 2.60 28.50
C HIS A 270 -36.23 3.60 29.12
N GLU A 271 -35.81 4.34 30.13
CA GLU A 271 -36.66 5.32 30.82
C GLU A 271 -37.04 6.52 29.93
N LEU A 272 -36.14 6.97 29.08
CA LEU A 272 -36.43 8.00 28.09
C LEU A 272 -37.48 7.50 27.09
N LYS A 273 -37.34 6.27 26.59
CA LYS A 273 -38.34 5.64 25.70
C LYS A 273 -39.72 5.55 26.36
N THR A 274 -39.80 5.17 27.64
CA THR A 274 -41.09 5.13 28.38
C THR A 274 -41.69 6.53 28.57
N LEU A 275 -40.88 7.54 28.89
CA LEU A 275 -41.33 8.94 29.00
C LEU A 275 -41.82 9.50 27.66
N LEU A 276 -41.14 9.16 26.56
CA LEU A 276 -41.54 9.54 25.19
C LEU A 276 -42.87 8.90 24.77
N GLU A 277 -43.09 7.61 25.10
CA GLU A 277 -44.37 6.94 24.86
C GLU A 277 -45.52 7.57 25.66
N LEU A 278 -45.26 7.97 26.91
CA LEU A 278 -46.23 8.68 27.76
C LEU A 278 -46.58 10.07 27.21
N ALA A 279 -45.62 10.74 26.58
CA ALA A 279 -45.75 12.08 26.01
C ALA A 279 -46.34 12.11 24.59
N GLY A 280 -46.23 11.03 23.82
CA GLY A 280 -46.71 10.90 22.44
C GLY A 280 -48.22 11.09 22.22
N THR A 281 -48.99 11.40 23.27
CA THR A 281 -50.39 11.85 23.17
C THR A 281 -50.54 13.36 22.98
N THR A 282 -49.48 14.14 23.17
CA THR A 282 -49.41 15.59 22.92
C THR A 282 -48.41 15.89 21.80
N ARG A 283 -48.89 16.52 20.72
CA ARG A 283 -48.12 16.87 19.50
C ARG A 283 -47.13 18.03 19.78
N ASP A 284 -46.01 17.76 20.43
CA ASP A 284 -44.90 18.73 20.51
C ASP A 284 -43.79 18.36 19.51
N ASP A 285 -43.56 19.24 18.53
CA ASP A 285 -42.58 19.07 17.44
C ASP A 285 -41.13 18.92 17.95
N SER A 286 -40.82 19.40 19.17
CA SER A 286 -39.51 19.29 19.80
C SER A 286 -39.15 17.87 20.27
N ILE A 287 -40.15 17.07 20.63
CA ILE A 287 -39.95 15.71 21.13
C ILE A 287 -39.66 14.74 19.96
N ILE A 288 -40.32 14.96 18.82
CA ILE A 288 -40.06 14.21 17.58
C ILE A 288 -38.65 14.51 17.06
N ALA A 289 -38.22 15.77 17.12
CA ALA A 289 -36.86 16.17 16.74
C ALA A 289 -35.80 15.48 17.61
N TYR A 290 -36.05 15.28 18.91
CA TYR A 290 -35.13 14.58 19.81
C TYR A 290 -34.94 13.10 19.42
N VAL A 291 -36.03 12.40 19.11
CA VAL A 291 -36.00 10.98 18.71
C VAL A 291 -35.39 10.77 17.32
N GLU A 292 -35.54 11.73 16.41
CA GLU A 292 -35.08 11.62 15.02
C GLU A 292 -33.67 12.18 14.78
N SER A 293 -33.14 13.03 15.67
CA SER A 293 -31.83 13.66 15.46
C SER A 293 -30.67 12.86 16.05
N SER A 294 -29.59 12.74 15.27
CA SER A 294 -28.34 12.08 15.65
C SER A 294 -27.40 12.93 16.52
N ASP A 295 -27.82 14.15 16.87
CA ASP A 295 -26.95 15.14 17.52
C ASP A 295 -26.92 15.01 19.05
N TYR A 296 -27.85 14.24 19.63
CA TYR A 296 -27.95 14.00 21.06
C TYR A 296 -27.03 12.86 21.51
N LEU A 297 -26.37 13.05 22.67
CA LEU A 297 -25.40 12.09 23.21
C LEU A 297 -26.09 10.80 23.66
N LEU A 298 -27.25 10.91 24.33
CA LEU A 298 -28.03 9.77 24.81
C LEU A 298 -28.79 9.11 23.66
N SER A 299 -28.15 8.13 23.02
CA SER A 299 -28.68 7.45 21.83
C SER A 299 -28.34 5.97 21.81
N ASP A 300 -29.08 5.20 21.01
CA ASP A 300 -28.79 3.78 20.79
C ASP A 300 -27.37 3.58 20.18
N THR A 301 -26.83 4.58 19.46
CA THR A 301 -25.46 4.53 18.93
C THR A 301 -24.40 4.59 20.04
N LEU A 302 -24.57 5.47 21.03
CA LEU A 302 -23.67 5.56 22.19
C LEU A 302 -23.66 4.24 22.98
N LEU A 303 -24.83 3.61 23.18
CA LEU A 303 -24.90 2.31 23.85
C LEU A 303 -24.13 1.25 23.07
N THR A 304 -24.25 1.21 21.74
CA THR A 304 -23.48 0.27 20.91
C THR A 304 -21.97 0.56 20.95
N ASP A 305 -21.56 1.83 21.00
CA ASP A 305 -20.16 2.22 21.11
C ASP A 305 -19.58 1.77 22.46
N LEU A 306 -20.28 2.02 23.57
CA LEU A 306 -19.88 1.59 24.92
C LEU A 306 -19.82 0.07 25.04
N GLN A 307 -20.77 -0.65 24.43
CA GLN A 307 -20.74 -2.12 24.37
C GLN A 307 -19.50 -2.65 23.61
N ARG A 308 -19.12 -2.00 22.50
CA ARG A 308 -17.89 -2.33 21.76
C ARG A 308 -16.64 -2.05 22.59
N ILE A 309 -16.57 -0.92 23.30
CA ILE A 309 -15.44 -0.60 24.18
C ILE A 309 -15.33 -1.64 25.30
N CYS A 310 -16.44 -2.04 25.94
CA CYS A 310 -16.43 -3.12 26.94
C CYS A 310 -15.92 -4.44 26.37
N GLN A 311 -16.30 -4.77 25.13
CA GLN A 311 -15.81 -5.98 24.47
C GLN A 311 -14.30 -5.91 24.23
N VAL A 312 -13.80 -4.77 23.74
CA VAL A 312 -12.37 -4.57 23.48
C VAL A 312 -11.56 -4.64 24.78
N GLU A 313 -12.05 -4.01 25.85
CA GLU A 313 -11.39 -4.05 27.16
C GLU A 313 -11.36 -5.47 27.74
N ALA A 314 -12.48 -6.20 27.69
CA ALA A 314 -12.56 -7.56 28.21
C ALA A 314 -11.68 -8.56 27.44
N GLU A 315 -11.56 -8.39 26.11
CA GLU A 315 -10.82 -9.31 25.25
C GLU A 315 -9.33 -8.98 25.13
N PHE A 316 -8.97 -7.69 25.10
CA PHE A 316 -7.61 -7.21 24.82
C PHE A 316 -6.96 -6.45 25.98
N GLY A 317 -7.71 -6.12 27.04
CA GLY A 317 -7.21 -5.31 28.16
C GLY A 317 -6.91 -3.86 27.77
N LEU A 318 -7.49 -3.37 26.68
CA LEU A 318 -7.29 -2.02 26.15
C LEU A 318 -8.55 -1.20 26.36
N LEU A 319 -8.44 -0.13 27.16
CA LEU A 319 -9.49 0.87 27.30
C LEU A 319 -9.41 1.86 26.13
N LEU A 320 -10.48 1.98 25.35
CA LEU A 320 -10.60 2.94 24.26
C LEU A 320 -11.54 4.08 24.66
N SER A 321 -11.19 5.33 24.33
CA SER A 321 -12.14 6.43 24.43
C SER A 321 -13.18 6.36 23.30
N ILE A 322 -14.35 6.97 23.51
CA ILE A 322 -15.40 7.07 22.48
C ILE A 322 -14.89 7.85 21.26
N SER A 323 -14.15 8.94 21.48
CA SER A 323 -13.48 9.71 20.43
C SER A 323 -12.45 8.90 19.65
N THR A 324 -11.81 7.90 20.28
CA THR A 324 -10.89 6.99 19.60
C THR A 324 -11.63 5.97 18.76
N LEU A 325 -12.70 5.36 19.28
CA LEU A 325 -13.51 4.37 18.56
C LEU A 325 -14.15 4.97 17.29
N ARG A 326 -14.59 6.23 17.35
CA ARG A 326 -15.22 6.92 16.22
C ARG A 326 -14.22 7.45 15.18
N ASP A 327 -12.93 7.51 15.53
CA ASP A 327 -11.86 7.97 14.64
C ASP A 327 -11.11 6.76 14.02
N PRO A 328 -11.29 6.49 12.71
CA PRO A 328 -10.66 5.34 12.07
C PRO A 328 -9.13 5.42 12.10
N ASP A 329 -8.53 6.62 12.03
CA ASP A 329 -7.08 6.77 11.97
C ASP A 329 -6.41 6.39 13.31
N LYS A 330 -7.04 6.75 14.44
CA LYS A 330 -6.56 6.37 15.77
C LYS A 330 -6.73 4.86 16.01
N CYS A 331 -7.82 4.29 15.52
CA CYS A 331 -8.06 2.85 15.55
C CYS A 331 -7.03 2.07 14.74
N GLU A 332 -6.68 2.55 13.54
CA GLU A 332 -5.59 1.97 12.73
C GLU A 332 -4.23 2.07 13.45
N ALA A 333 -3.96 3.16 14.17
CA ALA A 333 -2.73 3.33 14.93
C ALA A 333 -2.62 2.31 16.08
N LYS A 334 -3.70 2.11 16.84
CA LYS A 334 -3.78 1.08 17.90
C LYS A 334 -3.67 -0.33 17.31
N LEU A 335 -4.31 -0.60 16.17
CA LEU A 335 -4.15 -1.87 15.44
C LEU A 335 -2.68 -2.10 15.03
N LYS A 336 -1.97 -1.07 14.55
CA LYS A 336 -0.54 -1.16 14.21
C LYS A 336 0.33 -1.50 15.43
N GLN A 337 -0.02 -1.02 16.62
CA GLN A 337 0.68 -1.38 17.87
C GLN A 337 0.44 -2.84 18.26
N LEU A 338 -0.76 -3.37 17.99
CA LEU A 338 -1.10 -4.79 18.22
C LEU A 338 -0.41 -5.73 17.23
N ILE A 339 -0.13 -5.28 16.00
CA ILE A 339 0.65 -6.05 15.02
C ILE A 339 2.10 -6.13 15.52
N LYS A 340 2.46 -7.25 16.14
CA LYS A 340 3.84 -7.56 16.56
C LYS A 340 4.59 -8.27 15.42
N PRO A 341 5.39 -7.55 14.61
CA PRO A 341 6.02 -8.13 13.41
C PRO A 341 7.00 -9.25 13.75
N ASP A 342 7.68 -9.17 14.90
CA ASP A 342 8.67 -10.16 15.35
C ASP A 342 8.06 -11.55 15.60
N ILE A 343 6.76 -11.60 15.93
CA ILE A 343 6.02 -12.86 16.18
C ILE A 343 5.27 -13.27 14.92
N LEU A 344 4.66 -12.30 14.23
CA LEU A 344 3.78 -12.56 13.09
C LEU A 344 4.53 -12.98 11.83
N PHE A 345 5.78 -12.55 11.69
CA PHE A 345 6.62 -12.79 10.53
C PHE A 345 7.97 -13.43 10.86
N ALA A 346 8.10 -14.06 12.04
CA ALA A 346 9.25 -14.88 12.37
C ALA A 346 9.49 -15.92 11.26
N GLU A 347 10.74 -16.05 10.81
CA GLU A 347 11.12 -17.05 9.81
C GLU A 347 11.25 -18.41 10.52
N ASP A 348 10.50 -19.41 10.06
CA ASP A 348 10.74 -20.80 10.49
C ASP A 348 12.04 -21.27 9.83
N ASP A 349 13.10 -21.40 10.62
CA ASP A 349 14.44 -21.84 10.18
C ASP A 349 14.45 -23.25 9.52
N ASN A 350 13.31 -23.94 9.42
CA ASN A 350 13.24 -25.37 9.05
C ASN A 350 12.26 -25.74 7.92
N GLU A 351 11.56 -24.83 7.26
CA GLU A 351 10.69 -25.23 6.14
C GLU A 351 11.43 -25.26 4.80
N GLN A 352 12.12 -26.38 4.56
CA GLN A 352 12.17 -26.96 3.22
C GLN A 352 10.76 -27.43 2.84
N GLU A 353 9.88 -26.51 2.44
CA GLU A 353 8.69 -26.90 1.68
C GLU A 353 9.16 -27.53 0.35
N PRO A 354 8.62 -28.70 -0.05
CA PRO A 354 8.98 -29.31 -1.31
C PRO A 354 8.49 -28.38 -2.43
N ALA A 355 9.41 -28.05 -3.34
CA ALA A 355 9.16 -27.20 -4.49
C ALA A 355 7.84 -27.52 -5.20
N VAL A 356 6.80 -26.71 -4.93
CA VAL A 356 5.65 -26.62 -5.82
C VAL A 356 6.13 -25.84 -7.04
N SER A 357 6.69 -26.59 -7.98
CA SER A 357 6.90 -26.15 -9.34
C SER A 357 5.56 -25.72 -9.94
N VAL A 358 5.33 -24.40 -9.97
CA VAL A 358 4.28 -23.81 -10.81
C VAL A 358 4.74 -23.98 -12.26
N THR A 359 4.44 -25.15 -12.81
CA THR A 359 4.56 -25.41 -14.24
C THR A 359 3.45 -24.66 -14.94
N TYR A 360 3.81 -23.69 -15.77
CA TYR A 360 2.91 -23.13 -16.78
C TYR A 360 2.53 -24.25 -17.76
N VAL A 361 1.33 -24.81 -17.60
CA VAL A 361 0.79 -25.79 -18.53
C VAL A 361 0.33 -25.08 -19.80
N ALA A 362 1.07 -25.31 -20.88
CA ALA A 362 0.69 -24.95 -22.23
C ALA A 362 -0.63 -25.61 -22.63
N LYS A 363 -1.51 -24.85 -23.31
CA LYS A 363 -2.75 -25.35 -23.94
C LYS A 363 -2.43 -26.47 -24.93
N GLY A 364 -3.06 -27.64 -24.75
CA GLY A 364 -3.01 -28.75 -25.71
C GLY A 364 -4.11 -29.77 -25.46
N LYS A 365 -5.16 -29.70 -26.29
CA LYS A 365 -6.31 -30.60 -26.52
C LYS A 365 -6.22 -32.04 -25.98
N GLY A 366 -7.30 -32.51 -25.34
CA GLY A 366 -7.59 -33.95 -25.26
C GLY A 366 -8.63 -34.36 -24.21
N LYS A 367 -9.81 -34.78 -24.67
CA LYS A 367 -10.87 -35.41 -23.86
C LYS A 367 -10.35 -36.64 -23.11
N LYS A 368 -10.71 -36.82 -21.83
CA LYS A 368 -11.59 -37.91 -21.35
C LYS A 368 -11.72 -37.93 -19.80
N ARG A 369 -13.00 -38.02 -19.41
CA ARG A 369 -13.67 -38.43 -18.17
C ARG A 369 -12.87 -38.96 -16.97
N ALA A 370 -13.37 -38.52 -15.81
CA ALA A 370 -13.15 -39.03 -14.46
C ALA A 370 -13.45 -40.52 -14.30
N LEU A 371 -12.72 -41.15 -13.38
CA LEU A 371 -13.19 -42.29 -12.58
C LEU A 371 -12.52 -42.26 -11.20
N ALA A 372 -13.36 -42.26 -10.17
CA ALA A 372 -12.99 -42.50 -8.79
C ALA A 372 -12.83 -44.00 -8.55
N SER A 373 -11.94 -44.37 -7.64
CA SER A 373 -12.04 -45.63 -6.90
C SER A 373 -11.31 -45.51 -5.56
N ASN A 374 -12.11 -45.45 -4.51
CA ASN A 374 -11.77 -46.02 -3.20
C ASN A 374 -11.35 -47.47 -3.38
N GLU A 375 -10.37 -47.94 -2.60
CA GLU A 375 -10.52 -49.17 -1.83
C GLU A 375 -9.38 -49.34 -0.80
N SER A 376 -9.76 -50.02 0.26
CA SER A 376 -9.21 -50.09 1.59
C SER A 376 -8.35 -51.33 1.84
N SER A 377 -7.57 -51.27 2.94
CA SER A 377 -7.10 -52.39 3.79
C SER A 377 -5.96 -53.25 3.21
N SER A 378 -5.01 -53.83 3.97
CA SER A 378 -4.96 -54.21 5.39
C SER A 378 -3.54 -54.61 5.81
N SER A 379 -3.21 -54.39 7.10
CA SER A 379 -2.31 -55.16 8.00
C SER A 379 -0.82 -55.31 7.58
N VAL A 380 0.16 -55.07 8.45
CA VAL A 380 0.46 -55.86 9.65
C VAL A 380 1.11 -55.01 10.74
N ALA A 381 0.70 -55.26 11.98
CA ALA A 381 1.24 -54.68 13.20
C ALA A 381 2.50 -55.42 13.66
N GLU A 382 3.59 -54.69 13.89
CA GLU A 382 4.65 -55.10 14.81
C GLU A 382 4.78 -54.07 15.94
N LYS A 383 4.79 -54.60 17.17
CA LYS A 383 4.79 -53.88 18.44
C LYS A 383 6.22 -53.82 18.97
N ARG A 384 6.54 -52.70 19.67
CA ARG A 384 7.73 -52.39 20.49
C ARG A 384 8.82 -51.67 19.68
N GLN A 385 9.33 -50.51 20.06
CA GLN A 385 9.59 -49.95 21.39
C GLN A 385 9.50 -48.41 21.31
N ARG A 386 8.90 -47.79 22.33
CA ARG A 386 9.08 -46.35 22.59
C ARG A 386 10.53 -46.14 23.02
N THR A 387 11.34 -45.61 22.12
CA THR A 387 12.52 -44.81 22.47
C THR A 387 12.12 -43.35 22.35
N SER A 388 12.02 -42.70 23.51
CA SER A 388 11.92 -41.25 23.65
C SER A 388 13.15 -40.60 23.02
N HIS A 389 13.00 -40.08 21.82
CA HIS A 389 13.85 -39.00 21.34
C HIS A 389 12.96 -37.77 21.15
N ASN A 390 13.13 -36.84 22.10
CA ASN A 390 12.64 -35.47 22.04
C ASN A 390 13.13 -34.85 20.72
N ILE A 391 12.27 -34.81 19.72
CA ILE A 391 12.39 -33.85 18.62
C ILE A 391 11.56 -32.66 19.10
N GLU A 392 12.23 -31.58 19.46
CA GLU A 392 11.65 -30.39 20.05
C GLU A 392 10.54 -29.81 19.15
N SER A 393 9.34 -29.71 19.73
CA SER A 393 8.12 -29.19 19.11
C SER A 393 8.09 -27.66 19.04
N HIS A 394 9.18 -27.03 18.60
CA HIS A 394 9.28 -25.58 18.57
C HIS A 394 8.45 -24.93 17.45
N GLY A 395 8.40 -25.54 16.25
CA GLY A 395 7.64 -25.02 15.10
C GLY A 395 6.12 -25.02 15.30
N LEU A 396 5.54 -26.11 15.80
CA LEU A 396 4.08 -26.21 16.07
C LEU A 396 3.59 -25.16 17.09
N GLN A 397 4.42 -24.80 18.07
CA GLN A 397 4.08 -23.76 19.05
C GLN A 397 4.18 -22.34 18.48
N GLN A 398 5.05 -22.11 17.49
CA GLN A 398 5.18 -20.82 16.81
C GLN A 398 4.00 -20.59 15.85
N ASP A 399 3.59 -21.61 15.10
CA ASP A 399 2.41 -21.55 14.24
C ASP A 399 1.11 -21.32 15.02
N ASP A 400 0.96 -21.96 16.19
CA ASP A 400 -0.17 -21.73 17.09
C ASP A 400 -0.22 -20.28 17.60
N LYS A 401 0.95 -19.69 17.93
CA LYS A 401 1.04 -18.29 18.37
C LYS A 401 0.73 -17.32 17.24
N ARG A 402 1.22 -17.61 16.02
CA ARG A 402 0.98 -16.79 14.83
C ARG A 402 -0.49 -16.78 14.44
N THR A 403 -1.11 -17.95 14.44
CA THR A 403 -2.54 -18.10 14.11
C THR A 403 -3.43 -17.42 15.14
N ARG A 404 -3.08 -17.54 16.43
CA ARG A 404 -3.76 -16.80 17.51
C ARG A 404 -3.62 -15.30 17.33
N LEU A 405 -2.42 -14.79 17.04
CA LEU A 405 -2.22 -13.36 16.82
C LEU A 405 -3.02 -12.82 15.62
N ILE A 406 -3.07 -13.56 14.50
CA ILE A 406 -3.91 -13.18 13.34
C ILE A 406 -5.39 -13.18 13.72
N PHE A 407 -5.84 -14.17 14.50
CA PHE A 407 -7.20 -14.24 14.98
C PHE A 407 -7.54 -13.06 15.89
N ASP A 408 -6.66 -12.73 16.83
CA ASP A 408 -6.79 -11.61 17.76
C ASP A 408 -6.83 -10.27 17.02
N ILE A 409 -5.97 -10.07 16.02
CA ILE A 409 -5.93 -8.87 15.15
C ILE A 409 -7.25 -8.72 14.38
N ASN A 410 -7.75 -9.79 13.76
CA ASN A 410 -9.02 -9.74 13.01
C ASN A 410 -10.21 -9.52 13.95
N ARG A 411 -10.18 -10.09 15.15
CA ARG A 411 -11.22 -9.91 16.17
C ARG A 411 -11.25 -8.48 16.69
N PHE A 412 -10.09 -7.88 16.95
CA PHE A 412 -9.97 -6.46 17.29
C PHE A 412 -10.49 -5.56 16.17
N ALA A 413 -10.08 -5.82 14.92
CA ALA A 413 -10.56 -5.08 13.75
C ALA A 413 -12.09 -5.16 13.63
N SER A 414 -12.67 -6.34 13.82
CA SER A 414 -14.12 -6.53 13.82
C SER A 414 -14.82 -5.80 14.98
N ALA A 415 -14.23 -5.76 16.17
CA ALA A 415 -14.81 -5.08 17.33
C ALA A 415 -14.82 -3.56 17.16
N VAL A 416 -13.80 -3.02 16.48
CA VAL A 416 -13.63 -1.58 16.22
C VAL A 416 -14.34 -1.13 14.92
N GLY A 417 -14.82 -2.06 14.09
CA GLY A 417 -15.54 -1.75 12.84
C GLY A 417 -14.63 -1.50 11.64
N ILE A 418 -13.37 -1.95 11.68
CA ILE A 418 -12.45 -1.90 10.54
C ILE A 418 -12.76 -3.06 9.59
N ASP A 419 -12.96 -2.77 8.30
CA ASP A 419 -13.15 -3.80 7.27
C ASP A 419 -11.98 -4.79 7.24
N ALA A 420 -12.30 -6.07 7.04
CA ALA A 420 -11.31 -7.15 6.94
C ALA A 420 -10.28 -6.88 5.84
N LYS A 421 -10.65 -6.21 4.73
CA LYS A 421 -9.69 -5.87 3.66
C LYS A 421 -8.75 -4.72 4.09
N ALA A 422 -9.26 -3.74 4.83
CA ALA A 422 -8.44 -2.68 5.43
C ALA A 422 -7.44 -3.24 6.45
N CYS A 423 -7.88 -4.16 7.32
CA CYS A 423 -7.00 -4.84 8.26
C CYS A 423 -5.89 -5.62 7.53
N ARG A 424 -6.21 -6.36 6.46
CA ARG A 424 -5.20 -7.09 5.65
C ARG A 424 -4.20 -6.16 4.96
N SER A 425 -4.66 -5.01 4.47
CA SER A 425 -3.77 -3.96 3.93
C SER A 425 -2.77 -3.49 4.97
N LEU A 426 -3.20 -3.26 6.21
CA LEU A 426 -2.34 -2.83 7.30
C LEU A 426 -1.34 -3.92 7.72
N ILE A 427 -1.76 -5.18 7.75
CA ILE A 427 -0.85 -6.33 7.95
C ILE A 427 0.19 -6.39 6.83
N ALA A 428 -0.22 -6.22 5.57
CA ALA A 428 0.70 -6.20 4.42
C ALA A 428 1.71 -5.04 4.50
N GLN A 429 1.28 -3.85 4.95
CA GLN A 429 2.17 -2.70 5.16
C GLN A 429 3.17 -2.96 6.30
N SER A 430 2.71 -3.54 7.42
CA SER A 430 3.59 -3.93 8.53
C SER A 430 4.61 -4.98 8.09
N ALA A 431 4.19 -5.98 7.31
CA ALA A 431 5.09 -6.99 6.72
C ALA A 431 6.13 -6.36 5.77
N ALA A 432 5.74 -5.34 5.00
CA ALA A 432 6.66 -4.62 4.13
C ALA A 432 7.69 -3.81 4.93
N ASN A 433 7.27 -3.16 6.02
CA ASN A 433 8.15 -2.39 6.89
C ASN A 433 9.14 -3.26 7.68
N SER A 434 8.76 -4.49 8.04
CA SER A 434 9.61 -5.45 8.75
C SER A 434 10.58 -6.24 7.83
N GLY A 435 10.45 -6.10 6.50
CA GLY A 435 11.30 -6.82 5.54
C GLY A 435 10.81 -8.21 5.14
N SER A 436 9.61 -8.60 5.57
CA SER A 436 8.96 -9.88 5.25
C SER A 436 8.22 -9.81 3.92
N ILE A 437 8.98 -9.67 2.84
CA ILE A 437 8.47 -9.32 1.50
C ILE A 437 7.48 -10.36 0.95
N LEU A 438 7.77 -11.65 1.12
CA LEU A 438 6.87 -12.71 0.64
C LEU A 438 5.51 -12.65 1.35
N GLN A 439 5.48 -12.34 2.64
CA GLN A 439 4.23 -12.19 3.39
C GLN A 439 3.48 -10.92 2.98
N ALA A 440 4.19 -9.80 2.79
CA ALA A 440 3.60 -8.57 2.27
C ALA A 440 2.90 -8.78 0.92
N VAL A 441 3.55 -9.52 0.00
CA VAL A 441 2.98 -9.86 -1.31
C VAL A 441 1.81 -10.83 -1.19
N ARG A 442 1.88 -11.84 -0.31
CA ARG A 442 0.76 -12.78 -0.06
C ARG A 442 -0.49 -12.04 0.40
N PHE A 443 -0.40 -11.25 1.48
CA PHE A 443 -1.52 -10.46 1.97
C PHE A 443 -2.03 -9.44 0.94
N SER A 444 -1.12 -8.84 0.16
CA SER A 444 -1.53 -7.94 -0.94
C SER A 444 -2.28 -8.66 -2.06
N ARG A 445 -1.89 -9.89 -2.43
CA ARG A 445 -2.56 -10.68 -3.47
C ARG A 445 -3.97 -11.13 -3.06
N GLU A 446 -4.16 -11.39 -1.77
CA GLU A 446 -5.47 -11.79 -1.23
C GLU A 446 -6.53 -10.69 -1.35
N LEU A 447 -6.13 -9.41 -1.39
CA LEU A 447 -7.01 -8.27 -1.67
C LEU A 447 -7.70 -8.37 -3.04
N PHE A 448 -7.17 -9.18 -3.98
CA PHE A 448 -7.73 -9.41 -5.32
C PHE A 448 -8.49 -10.74 -5.45
N SER A 449 -8.42 -11.61 -4.44
CA SER A 449 -8.99 -12.95 -4.56
C SER A 449 -10.52 -12.87 -4.54
N LYS A 450 -11.17 -13.38 -5.60
CA LYS A 450 -12.64 -13.42 -5.72
C LYS A 450 -13.35 -14.15 -4.56
N ARG A 451 -12.63 -14.99 -3.80
CA ARG A 451 -13.16 -15.64 -2.58
C ARG A 451 -13.43 -14.67 -1.44
N ALA A 452 -12.68 -13.56 -1.34
CA ALA A 452 -12.89 -12.54 -0.31
C ALA A 452 -14.03 -11.56 -0.66
N ASN A 453 -14.53 -11.58 -1.91
CA ASN A 453 -15.63 -10.72 -2.36
C ASN A 453 -17.02 -11.38 -2.20
N ALA A 454 -17.10 -12.54 -1.56
CA ALA A 454 -18.35 -13.28 -1.34
C ALA A 454 -18.99 -13.00 0.03
N GLU A 455 -18.23 -12.45 0.98
CA GLU A 455 -18.76 -12.04 2.28
C GLU A 455 -19.17 -10.56 2.19
N VAL A 456 -20.47 -10.39 1.91
CA VAL A 456 -21.36 -9.31 2.34
C VAL A 456 -20.68 -7.97 2.65
N ASP A 457 -20.82 -6.98 1.77
CA ASP A 457 -20.68 -5.58 2.19
C ASP A 457 -22.01 -4.84 1.96
N ARG A 458 -22.75 -4.72 3.07
CA ARG A 458 -23.65 -3.61 3.37
C ARG A 458 -22.91 -2.63 4.28
N SER A 459 -21.72 -2.16 3.88
CA SER A 459 -20.99 -1.12 4.59
C SER A 459 -20.83 0.09 3.66
N GLU A 460 -21.11 1.29 4.18
CA GLU A 460 -21.11 2.55 3.43
C GLU A 460 -19.68 3.10 3.16
N HIS A 461 -18.64 2.41 3.63
CA HIS A 461 -17.24 2.81 3.41
C HIS A 461 -16.63 2.07 2.21
N GLU A 462 -16.44 2.81 1.11
CA GLU A 462 -15.84 2.31 -0.13
C GLU A 462 -14.35 1.99 0.06
N PHE A 463 -14.01 0.73 0.36
CA PHE A 463 -12.60 0.28 0.44
C PHE A 463 -11.89 0.44 -0.91
N ARG A 464 -10.77 1.19 -0.93
CA ARG A 464 -9.98 1.48 -2.15
C ARG A 464 -8.75 0.56 -2.26
N PRO A 465 -8.82 -0.58 -2.97
CA PRO A 465 -7.72 -1.54 -3.07
C PRO A 465 -6.47 -0.99 -3.77
N ALA A 466 -6.65 -0.07 -4.73
CA ALA A 466 -5.53 0.55 -5.45
C ALA A 466 -4.66 1.41 -4.52
N GLU A 467 -5.28 2.13 -3.59
CA GLU A 467 -4.56 2.96 -2.62
C GLU A 467 -3.83 2.11 -1.58
N ALA A 468 -4.46 1.03 -1.11
CA ALA A 468 -3.83 0.04 -0.24
C ALA A 468 -2.55 -0.55 -0.86
N LEU A 469 -2.61 -0.96 -2.14
CA LEU A 469 -1.45 -1.44 -2.88
C LEU A 469 -0.35 -0.40 -3.05
N LYS A 470 -0.74 0.85 -3.33
CA LYS A 470 0.20 1.96 -3.46
C LYS A 470 0.95 2.16 -2.13
N LYS A 471 0.24 2.14 -1.00
CA LYS A 471 0.83 2.26 0.35
C LYS A 471 1.79 1.11 0.64
N THR A 472 1.42 -0.15 0.36
CA THR A 472 2.34 -1.30 0.56
C THR A 472 3.58 -1.23 -0.34
N ALA A 473 3.42 -0.82 -1.60
CA ALA A 473 4.53 -0.63 -2.53
C ALA A 473 5.51 0.45 -2.05
N ILE A 474 4.99 1.59 -1.56
CA ILE A 474 5.82 2.66 -0.97
C ILE A 474 6.58 2.14 0.26
N SER A 475 5.91 1.41 1.16
CA SER A 475 6.56 0.77 2.32
C SER A 475 7.71 -0.16 1.92
N LEU A 476 7.53 -0.99 0.88
CA LEU A 476 8.59 -1.84 0.35
C LEU A 476 9.76 -1.01 -0.20
N SER A 477 9.49 0.04 -0.98
CA SER A 477 10.54 0.93 -1.48
C SER A 477 11.30 1.63 -0.35
N LEU A 478 10.62 2.06 0.71
CA LEU A 478 11.25 2.66 1.88
C LEU A 478 12.13 1.65 2.63
N TYR A 479 11.64 0.42 2.85
CA TYR A 479 12.42 -0.65 3.46
C TYR A 479 13.70 -0.95 2.67
N THR A 480 13.59 -1.07 1.34
CA THR A 480 14.77 -1.29 0.49
C THR A 480 15.76 -0.14 0.57
N SER A 481 15.29 1.11 0.71
CA SER A 481 16.14 2.30 0.82
C SER A 481 16.81 2.44 2.19
N SER A 482 16.19 1.99 3.29
CA SER A 482 16.80 2.03 4.62
C SER A 482 17.83 0.92 4.81
N HIS A 483 17.58 -0.27 4.28
CA HIS A 483 18.44 -1.45 4.45
C HIS A 483 19.33 -1.74 3.22
N VAL A 484 19.61 -0.75 2.35
CA VAL A 484 20.44 -0.94 1.14
C VAL A 484 21.79 -1.57 1.45
N LYS A 485 22.42 -1.16 2.56
CA LYS A 485 23.73 -1.71 2.96
C LYS A 485 23.63 -3.19 3.30
N GLU A 486 22.65 -3.58 4.10
CA GLU A 486 22.46 -4.98 4.52
C GLU A 486 22.11 -5.89 3.33
N ILE A 487 21.34 -5.38 2.37
CA ILE A 487 20.86 -6.17 1.23
C ILE A 487 21.93 -6.30 0.12
N TYR A 488 22.72 -5.24 -0.14
CA TYR A 488 23.54 -5.16 -1.37
C TYR A 488 25.06 -4.98 -1.14
N ASP A 489 25.54 -4.83 0.10
CA ASP A 489 26.98 -4.71 0.43
C ASP A 489 27.68 -6.08 0.51
N THR A 490 26.94 -7.17 0.78
CA THR A 490 27.51 -8.51 0.87
C THR A 490 27.80 -9.09 -0.53
N PRO A 491 29.05 -9.45 -0.85
CA PRO A 491 29.39 -9.99 -2.17
C PRO A 491 28.82 -11.40 -2.38
N PHE A 492 28.20 -11.63 -3.54
CA PHE A 492 27.61 -12.92 -3.93
C PHE A 492 28.70 -13.98 -4.13
N THR A 493 28.85 -14.93 -3.20
CA THR A 493 29.66 -16.12 -3.45
C THR A 493 28.82 -17.16 -4.20
N ARG A 494 29.29 -17.62 -5.37
CA ARG A 494 28.61 -18.57 -6.28
C ARG A 494 28.19 -19.91 -5.62
N SER A 495 28.61 -20.18 -4.39
CA SER A 495 28.47 -21.47 -3.70
C SER A 495 27.44 -21.50 -2.55
N GLN A 496 26.87 -20.36 -2.14
CA GLN A 496 25.87 -20.32 -1.05
C GLN A 496 24.44 -20.27 -1.61
N GLN A 497 23.64 -21.29 -1.29
CA GLN A 497 22.19 -21.26 -1.48
C GLN A 497 21.59 -20.39 -0.36
N TYR A 498 21.17 -19.18 -0.71
CA TYR A 498 20.47 -18.27 0.20
C TYR A 498 19.07 -18.79 0.51
N LEU A 499 18.57 -18.46 1.72
CA LEU A 499 17.17 -18.75 2.07
C LEU A 499 16.23 -17.96 1.15
N PRO A 500 15.02 -18.50 0.85
CA PRO A 500 14.02 -17.81 0.03
C PRO A 500 13.70 -16.37 0.49
N ALA A 501 13.75 -16.12 1.80
CA ALA A 501 13.54 -14.79 2.37
C ALA A 501 14.63 -13.78 1.98
N GLN A 502 15.90 -14.21 1.96
CA GLN A 502 17.03 -13.36 1.57
C GLN A 502 16.97 -13.05 0.06
N VAL A 503 16.61 -14.03 -0.77
CA VAL A 503 16.37 -13.81 -2.21
C VAL A 503 15.22 -12.83 -2.42
N ALA A 504 14.14 -12.94 -1.64
CA ALA A 504 13.02 -12.01 -1.70
C ALA A 504 13.44 -10.57 -1.34
N ARG A 505 14.32 -10.38 -0.35
CA ARG A 505 14.91 -9.06 0.02
C ARG A 505 15.68 -8.41 -1.11
N VAL A 506 16.51 -9.18 -1.82
CA VAL A 506 17.22 -8.70 -3.01
C VAL A 506 16.25 -8.39 -4.16
N GLN A 507 15.20 -9.19 -4.33
CA GLN A 507 14.20 -9.04 -5.40
C GLN A 507 13.02 -8.11 -5.02
N ALA A 508 13.09 -7.40 -3.90
CA ALA A 508 12.03 -6.52 -3.45
C ALA A 508 11.52 -5.53 -4.55
N PRO A 509 12.40 -4.89 -5.37
CA PRO A 509 11.94 -4.01 -6.45
C PRO A 509 11.05 -4.70 -7.50
N MET A 510 11.28 -5.99 -7.78
CA MET A 510 10.44 -6.77 -8.69
C MET A 510 9.02 -6.96 -8.12
N TYR A 511 8.92 -7.28 -6.83
CA TYR A 511 7.63 -7.43 -6.16
C TYR A 511 6.89 -6.09 -6.05
N THR A 512 7.61 -5.00 -5.75
CA THR A 512 7.02 -3.65 -5.76
C THR A 512 6.45 -3.30 -7.13
N LEU A 513 7.15 -3.63 -8.22
CA LEU A 513 6.64 -3.45 -9.59
C LEU A 513 5.38 -4.25 -9.86
N GLU A 514 5.31 -5.49 -9.39
CA GLU A 514 4.12 -6.33 -9.55
C GLU A 514 2.91 -5.67 -8.87
N LEU A 515 3.07 -5.19 -7.63
CA LEU A 515 2.01 -4.51 -6.88
C LEU A 515 1.58 -3.20 -7.57
N LEU A 516 2.54 -2.37 -8.00
CA LEU A 516 2.22 -1.11 -8.70
C LEU A 516 1.54 -1.34 -10.05
N ARG A 517 1.86 -2.43 -10.76
CA ARG A 517 1.16 -2.80 -11.99
C ARG A 517 -0.32 -3.09 -11.71
N TYR A 518 -0.63 -3.80 -10.62
CA TYR A 518 -2.03 -4.02 -10.23
C TYR A 518 -2.70 -2.73 -9.76
N ALA A 519 -2.00 -1.88 -9.01
CA ALA A 519 -2.51 -0.59 -8.58
C ALA A 519 -2.89 0.30 -9.78
N LEU A 520 -2.04 0.35 -10.82
CA LEU A 520 -2.31 1.11 -12.06
C LEU A 520 -3.55 0.64 -12.82
N CYS A 521 -3.87 -0.67 -12.78
CA CYS A 521 -5.06 -1.19 -13.44
C CYS A 521 -6.37 -0.85 -12.70
N MET A 522 -6.26 -0.50 -11.41
CA MET A 522 -7.40 -0.31 -10.50
C MET A 522 -7.54 1.13 -9.99
N CYS A 523 -6.62 2.02 -10.35
CA CYS A 523 -6.56 3.37 -9.80
C CYS A 523 -7.60 4.30 -10.42
N GLU A 524 -8.10 5.23 -9.60
CA GLU A 524 -8.96 6.33 -10.03
C GLU A 524 -8.14 7.40 -10.76
N LYS A 525 -8.81 8.20 -11.61
CA LYS A 525 -8.18 9.22 -12.46
C LYS A 525 -7.27 10.17 -11.67
N ASP A 526 -7.70 10.58 -10.47
CA ASP A 526 -6.97 11.55 -9.64
C ASP A 526 -5.67 10.96 -9.06
N SER A 527 -5.60 9.63 -8.93
CA SER A 527 -4.43 8.91 -8.39
C SER A 527 -3.53 8.32 -9.48
N PHE A 528 -3.91 8.44 -10.76
CA PHE A 528 -3.22 7.82 -11.88
C PHE A 528 -1.80 8.36 -12.07
N ASP A 529 -1.63 9.68 -12.09
CA ASP A 529 -0.32 10.32 -12.34
C ASP A 529 0.70 9.97 -11.26
N GLU A 530 0.31 10.03 -9.98
CA GLU A 530 1.16 9.64 -8.86
C GLU A 530 1.57 8.15 -8.97
N THR A 531 0.62 7.27 -9.29
CA THR A 531 0.87 5.83 -9.41
C THR A 531 1.76 5.51 -10.62
N LEU A 532 1.60 6.25 -11.72
CA LEU A 532 2.40 6.09 -12.94
C LEU A 532 3.85 6.50 -12.71
N ILE A 533 4.09 7.60 -11.99
CA ILE A 533 5.44 8.06 -11.63
C ILE A 533 6.11 7.06 -10.69
N LEU A 534 5.39 6.58 -9.67
CA LEU A 534 5.88 5.50 -8.79
C LEU A 534 6.29 4.28 -9.62
N PHE A 535 5.44 3.82 -10.54
CA PHE A 535 5.74 2.69 -11.41
C PHE A 535 6.99 2.92 -12.28
N LYS A 536 7.11 4.08 -12.94
CA LYS A 536 8.28 4.44 -13.75
C LYS A 536 9.57 4.44 -12.93
N ASN A 537 9.53 5.02 -11.73
CA ASN A 537 10.70 5.11 -10.85
C ASN A 537 11.10 3.73 -10.31
N THR A 538 10.13 2.91 -9.88
CA THR A 538 10.42 1.52 -9.47
C THR A 538 10.95 0.68 -10.63
N LEU A 539 10.52 0.96 -11.86
CA LEU A 539 11.03 0.28 -13.05
C LEU A 539 12.51 0.57 -13.27
N LEU A 540 12.94 1.83 -13.09
CA LEU A 540 14.36 2.19 -13.12
C LEU A 540 15.18 1.53 -12.02
N VAL A 541 14.66 1.50 -10.78
CA VAL A 541 15.30 0.80 -9.66
C VAL A 541 15.53 -0.67 -9.99
N ASN A 542 14.50 -1.33 -10.55
CA ASN A 542 14.60 -2.71 -10.97
C ASN A 542 15.55 -2.92 -12.15
N GLU A 543 15.62 -1.98 -13.10
CA GLU A 543 16.55 -2.06 -14.22
C GLU A 543 17.99 -2.01 -13.76
N ILE A 544 18.34 -1.11 -12.85
CA ILE A 544 19.71 -1.03 -12.31
C ILE A 544 20.08 -2.29 -11.56
N LEU A 545 19.14 -2.90 -10.83
CA LEU A 545 19.37 -4.19 -10.18
C LEU A 545 19.88 -5.24 -11.19
N GLN A 546 19.45 -5.18 -12.46
CA GLN A 546 19.95 -6.06 -13.55
C GLN A 546 21.40 -5.81 -13.97
N PHE A 547 21.95 -4.63 -13.71
CA PHE A 547 23.35 -4.28 -13.97
C PHE A 547 24.26 -4.51 -12.75
N THR A 548 23.72 -5.00 -11.63
CA THR A 548 24.49 -5.35 -10.43
C THR A 548 24.79 -6.85 -10.36
N GLN A 549 25.81 -7.22 -9.57
CA GLN A 549 26.27 -8.61 -9.39
C GLN A 549 25.20 -9.58 -8.85
N HIS A 550 24.12 -9.06 -8.24
CA HIS A 550 23.08 -9.85 -7.59
C HIS A 550 22.11 -10.54 -8.57
N ASN A 551 22.11 -10.15 -9.86
CA ASN A 551 21.26 -10.78 -10.88
C ASN A 551 21.95 -11.95 -11.61
N VAL A 552 23.21 -12.24 -11.29
CA VAL A 552 24.01 -13.33 -11.89
C VAL A 552 23.63 -14.72 -11.34
N SER A 553 22.71 -14.79 -10.37
CA SER A 553 22.29 -16.01 -9.67
C SER A 553 21.20 -16.84 -10.39
N ASN A 554 20.50 -16.28 -11.37
CA ASN A 554 19.50 -17.03 -12.14
C ASN A 554 20.15 -17.84 -13.27
N THR A 555 20.81 -18.95 -12.92
CA THR A 555 21.30 -19.96 -13.89
C THR A 555 20.19 -20.73 -14.59
N THR A 556 18.91 -20.46 -14.29
CA THR A 556 17.74 -21.08 -14.91
C THR A 556 16.72 -20.07 -15.43
N ALA A 557 17.16 -18.90 -15.92
CA ALA A 557 16.28 -18.10 -16.78
C ALA A 557 16.17 -18.81 -18.15
N PRO A 558 15.01 -19.39 -18.52
CA PRO A 558 14.82 -19.88 -19.88
C PRO A 558 14.93 -18.66 -20.79
N TRP A 559 15.89 -18.65 -21.71
CA TRP A 559 16.04 -17.69 -22.82
C TRP A 559 14.97 -16.59 -22.83
N THR A 560 15.09 -15.62 -21.94
CA THR A 560 14.13 -14.51 -21.91
C THR A 560 14.52 -13.62 -23.07
N LEU A 561 13.69 -13.62 -24.12
CA LEU A 561 13.70 -12.58 -25.13
C LEU A 561 13.63 -11.24 -24.40
N TYR A 562 14.77 -10.56 -24.30
CA TYR A 562 14.88 -9.29 -23.62
C TYR A 562 13.99 -8.28 -24.35
N PRO A 563 13.18 -7.48 -23.62
CA PRO A 563 12.34 -6.46 -24.23
C PRO A 563 13.14 -5.26 -24.78
N ARG A 564 14.48 -5.24 -24.64
CA ARG A 564 15.35 -4.16 -25.11
C ARG A 564 16.41 -4.71 -26.06
N TRP A 565 16.49 -4.10 -27.24
CA TRP A 565 17.29 -4.56 -28.38
C TRP A 565 18.78 -4.22 -28.30
N TYR A 566 19.20 -3.29 -27.43
CA TYR A 566 20.60 -2.91 -27.25
C TYR A 566 21.09 -3.15 -25.80
N ARG A 567 22.08 -4.03 -25.66
CA ARG A 567 22.78 -4.37 -24.39
C ARG A 567 24.18 -3.75 -24.29
N GLY A 568 24.48 -2.72 -25.09
CA GLY A 568 25.85 -2.23 -25.27
C GLY A 568 26.46 -1.49 -24.08
N ASP A 569 25.69 -1.12 -23.06
CA ASP A 569 26.27 -0.70 -21.78
C ASP A 569 26.73 -1.95 -21.04
N ALA A 570 27.89 -2.48 -21.40
CA ALA A 570 28.63 -3.49 -20.66
C ALA A 570 29.20 -2.90 -19.36
N CYS A 571 28.41 -2.12 -18.63
CA CYS A 571 28.78 -1.50 -17.38
C CYS A 571 28.30 -2.39 -16.22
N ALA A 572 29.27 -2.96 -15.49
CA ALA A 572 28.98 -3.60 -14.22
C ALA A 572 29.01 -2.51 -13.14
N LEU A 573 27.85 -2.27 -12.51
CA LEU A 573 27.73 -1.26 -11.45
C LEU A 573 28.03 -1.88 -10.08
N SER A 574 28.62 -1.08 -9.18
CA SER A 574 28.75 -1.46 -7.77
C SER A 574 27.35 -1.62 -7.15
N SER A 575 27.06 -2.80 -6.58
CA SER A 575 25.71 -3.14 -6.10
C SER A 575 25.20 -2.17 -5.04
N TYR A 576 26.00 -1.89 -4.02
CA TYR A 576 25.61 -1.01 -2.92
C TYR A 576 25.44 0.45 -3.36
N GLU A 577 26.42 1.05 -4.05
CA GLU A 577 26.37 2.48 -4.39
C GLU A 577 25.29 2.77 -5.44
N ALA A 578 25.15 1.91 -6.45
CA ALA A 578 24.12 2.06 -7.48
C ALA A 578 22.71 1.94 -6.88
N MET A 579 22.47 0.90 -6.07
CA MET A 579 21.16 0.72 -5.42
C MET A 579 20.86 1.83 -4.42
N LYS A 580 21.85 2.34 -3.69
CA LYS A 580 21.69 3.46 -2.76
C LYS A 580 21.29 4.75 -3.46
N LEU A 581 21.93 5.06 -4.59
CA LEU A 581 21.66 6.30 -5.32
C LEU A 581 20.32 6.24 -6.06
N VAL A 582 19.96 5.11 -6.67
CA VAL A 582 18.68 4.99 -7.38
C VAL A 582 17.47 4.96 -6.45
N THR A 583 17.54 4.28 -5.30
CA THR A 583 16.39 4.26 -4.36
C THR A 583 16.16 5.65 -3.78
N ARG A 584 17.23 6.39 -3.47
CA ARG A 584 17.16 7.80 -3.07
C ARG A 584 16.58 8.70 -4.17
N PHE A 585 17.00 8.49 -5.42
CA PHE A 585 16.43 9.19 -6.57
C PHE A 585 14.93 8.93 -6.70
N ALA A 586 14.50 7.66 -6.71
CA ALA A 586 13.09 7.29 -6.83
C ALA A 586 12.21 7.89 -5.72
N ILE A 587 12.70 7.90 -4.48
CA ILE A 587 11.99 8.51 -3.32
C ILE A 587 11.96 10.04 -3.44
N ALA A 588 13.05 10.67 -3.88
CA ALA A 588 13.10 12.12 -4.06
C ALA A 588 12.13 12.59 -5.14
N GLU A 589 12.10 11.92 -6.30
CA GLU A 589 11.15 12.22 -7.38
C GLU A 589 9.69 12.03 -6.95
N HIS A 590 9.40 11.00 -6.14
CA HIS A 590 8.05 10.82 -5.57
C HIS A 590 7.68 11.96 -4.60
N LYS A 591 8.60 12.38 -3.72
CA LYS A 591 8.38 13.51 -2.80
C LYS A 591 8.20 14.84 -3.54
N ASN A 592 8.92 15.05 -4.64
CA ASN A 592 8.85 16.26 -5.46
C ASN A 592 7.47 16.44 -6.13
N LEU A 593 6.68 15.37 -6.31
CA LEU A 593 5.30 15.46 -6.79
C LEU A 593 4.40 16.31 -5.89
N ARG A 594 4.61 16.26 -4.57
CA ARG A 594 3.80 16.97 -3.58
C ARG A 594 4.36 18.35 -3.21
N ARG A 595 5.47 18.75 -3.83
CA ARG A 595 6.17 20.02 -3.54
C ARG A 595 5.99 21.00 -4.69
N GLU A 596 5.87 22.27 -4.34
CA GLU A 596 5.95 23.37 -5.30
C GLU A 596 7.33 23.41 -5.96
N VAL A 597 7.38 23.91 -7.20
CA VAL A 597 8.55 23.87 -8.09
C VAL A 597 9.81 24.45 -7.44
N GLU A 598 9.68 25.51 -6.64
CA GLU A 598 10.79 26.21 -5.99
C GLU A 598 11.47 25.41 -4.86
N PHE A 599 10.79 24.40 -4.28
CA PHE A 599 11.28 23.61 -3.12
C PHE A 599 11.62 22.16 -3.48
N ARG A 600 11.70 21.83 -4.77
CA ARG A 600 12.04 20.47 -5.22
C ARG A 600 13.51 20.15 -4.96
N ASP A 601 13.76 18.99 -4.38
CA ASP A 601 15.12 18.53 -4.09
C ASP A 601 15.69 17.85 -5.35
N THR A 602 16.62 18.53 -6.02
CA THR A 602 17.33 18.01 -7.20
C THR A 602 18.69 17.39 -6.85
N ILE A 603 19.10 17.39 -5.57
CA ILE A 603 20.44 16.94 -5.15
C ILE A 603 20.59 15.43 -5.37
N ALA A 604 19.56 14.65 -5.01
CA ALA A 604 19.55 13.21 -5.21
C ALA A 604 19.66 12.86 -6.70
N SER A 605 18.87 13.53 -7.54
CA SER A 605 18.82 13.35 -8.98
C SER A 605 20.15 13.72 -9.65
N LYS A 606 20.77 14.85 -9.27
CA LYS A 606 22.11 15.26 -9.77
C LYS A 606 23.20 14.25 -9.39
N ARG A 607 23.23 13.79 -8.14
CA ARG A 607 24.24 12.81 -7.67
C ARG A 607 24.11 11.47 -8.39
N TYR A 608 22.90 11.00 -8.58
CA TYR A 608 22.63 9.74 -9.26
C TYR A 608 23.02 9.80 -10.74
N VAL A 609 22.66 10.88 -11.45
CA VAL A 609 23.07 11.07 -12.86
C VAL A 609 24.60 11.22 -12.97
N SER A 610 25.25 12.00 -12.10
CA SER A 610 26.72 12.13 -12.10
C SER A 610 27.41 10.78 -11.94
N PHE A 611 26.93 9.95 -11.01
CA PHE A 611 27.44 8.59 -10.81
C PHE A 611 27.33 7.74 -12.08
N LEU A 612 26.17 7.74 -12.75
CA LEU A 612 26.01 6.98 -14.00
C LEU A 612 26.92 7.47 -15.12
N VAL A 613 27.11 8.79 -15.21
CA VAL A 613 28.03 9.41 -16.18
C VAL A 613 29.49 9.03 -15.91
N GLU A 614 29.90 8.98 -14.64
CA GLU A 614 31.25 8.54 -14.23
C GLU A 614 31.49 7.06 -14.55
N GLN A 615 30.46 6.21 -14.36
CA GLN A 615 30.51 4.78 -14.67
C GLN A 615 30.35 4.45 -16.17
N ARG A 616 30.20 5.46 -17.05
CA ARG A 616 29.93 5.29 -18.49
C ARG A 616 28.69 4.45 -18.80
N ALA A 617 27.66 4.58 -17.97
CA ALA A 617 26.34 3.98 -18.18
C ALA A 617 25.45 4.98 -18.95
N ASP A 618 25.82 5.22 -20.21
CA ASP A 618 25.27 6.32 -21.02
C ASP A 618 23.74 6.16 -21.23
N LEU A 619 23.25 4.94 -21.50
CA LEU A 619 21.82 4.67 -21.69
C LEU A 619 21.03 4.85 -20.40
N LEU A 620 21.54 4.33 -19.28
CA LEU A 620 20.91 4.47 -17.97
C LEU A 620 20.85 5.94 -17.53
N SER A 621 21.90 6.72 -17.85
CA SER A 621 21.94 8.15 -17.53
C SER A 621 20.86 8.94 -18.28
N LEU A 622 20.62 8.62 -19.56
CA LEU A 622 19.56 9.22 -20.36
C LEU A 622 18.17 8.79 -19.87
N GLN A 623 17.99 7.53 -19.48
CA GLN A 623 16.73 7.04 -18.92
C GLN A 623 16.39 7.72 -17.59
N ALA A 624 17.38 7.88 -16.71
CA ALA A 624 17.23 8.64 -15.47
C ALA A 624 16.79 10.09 -15.75
N LEU A 625 17.42 10.77 -16.70
CA LEU A 625 17.06 12.13 -17.10
C LEU A 625 15.66 12.22 -17.70
N MET A 626 15.26 11.26 -18.54
CA MET A 626 13.91 11.20 -19.13
C MET A 626 12.80 10.90 -18.10
N SER A 627 13.16 10.34 -16.95
CA SER A 627 12.20 10.03 -15.88
C SER A 627 11.97 11.18 -14.91
N MET A 628 12.82 12.21 -14.94
CA MET A 628 12.63 13.41 -14.14
C MET A 628 11.38 14.16 -14.60
N GLN A 629 10.64 14.73 -13.66
CA GLN A 629 9.47 15.54 -14.00
C GLN A 629 9.85 16.80 -14.78
N GLU A 630 10.96 17.42 -14.40
CA GLU A 630 11.53 18.60 -15.03
C GLU A 630 13.03 18.41 -15.22
N LEU A 631 13.52 18.73 -16.41
CA LEU A 631 14.93 18.66 -16.74
C LEU A 631 15.61 19.98 -16.35
N PRO A 632 16.63 19.97 -15.47
CA PRO A 632 17.41 21.18 -15.18
C PRO A 632 18.05 21.75 -16.44
N GLU A 633 18.20 23.07 -16.53
CA GLU A 633 18.81 23.73 -17.71
C GLU A 633 20.23 23.19 -17.99
N ASP A 634 21.04 22.99 -16.95
CA ASP A 634 22.39 22.41 -17.04
C ASP A 634 22.39 20.97 -17.61
N ALA A 635 21.28 20.24 -17.46
CA ALA A 635 21.19 18.85 -17.89
C ALA A 635 21.07 18.72 -19.42
N ALA A 636 20.67 19.77 -20.15
CA ALA A 636 20.63 19.74 -21.61
C ALA A 636 22.02 19.46 -22.23
N ILE A 637 23.08 20.00 -21.64
CA ILE A 637 24.47 19.76 -22.06
C ILE A 637 24.84 18.30 -21.81
N VAL A 638 24.45 17.77 -20.64
CA VAL A 638 24.68 16.37 -20.26
C VAL A 638 23.95 15.43 -21.22
N VAL A 639 22.67 15.68 -21.52
CA VAL A 639 21.87 14.88 -22.48
C VAL A 639 22.58 14.80 -23.83
N ASN A 640 22.93 15.94 -24.43
CA ASN A 640 23.61 15.97 -25.73
C ASN A 640 24.96 15.22 -25.70
N THR A 641 25.71 15.38 -24.62
CA THR A 641 27.00 14.69 -24.44
C THR A 641 26.83 13.18 -24.33
N GLN A 642 25.84 12.71 -23.55
CA GLN A 642 25.57 11.29 -23.35
C GLN A 642 24.97 10.64 -24.60
N MET A 643 24.09 11.34 -25.32
CA MET A 643 23.59 10.89 -26.62
C MET A 643 24.72 10.69 -27.64
N GLY A 644 25.67 11.63 -27.72
CA GLY A 644 26.82 11.49 -28.61
C GLY A 644 27.74 10.33 -28.23
N LYS A 645 27.94 10.08 -26.93
CA LYS A 645 28.71 8.91 -26.45
C LYS A 645 27.99 7.61 -26.75
N LEU A 646 26.69 7.52 -26.44
CA LEU A 646 25.86 6.35 -26.72
C LEU A 646 25.79 6.07 -28.23
N LEU A 647 25.64 7.09 -29.06
CA LEU A 647 25.69 6.93 -30.52
C LEU A 647 27.03 6.36 -30.96
N SER A 648 28.13 6.85 -30.38
CA SER A 648 29.47 6.30 -30.65
C SER A 648 29.64 4.86 -30.16
N THR A 649 29.03 4.44 -29.05
CA THR A 649 29.11 3.04 -28.59
C THR A 649 28.26 2.14 -29.47
N VAL A 650 27.05 2.56 -29.85
CA VAL A 650 26.18 1.84 -30.79
C VAL A 650 26.90 1.65 -32.13
N PHE A 651 27.51 2.72 -32.63
CA PHE A 651 28.35 2.70 -33.82
C PHE A 651 29.67 1.95 -33.69
N GLN A 652 30.10 1.51 -32.51
CA GLN A 652 31.30 0.68 -32.30
C GLN A 652 30.97 -0.75 -31.88
N SER A 653 29.71 -1.03 -31.53
CA SER A 653 29.23 -2.36 -31.16
C SER A 653 29.37 -3.34 -32.32
N GLN A 654 29.55 -4.63 -32.01
CA GLN A 654 29.71 -5.69 -33.01
C GLN A 654 28.51 -5.76 -33.97
N GLU A 655 27.29 -5.60 -33.43
CA GLU A 655 26.06 -5.51 -34.20
C GLU A 655 25.43 -4.14 -33.98
N ILE A 656 25.47 -3.30 -35.02
CA ILE A 656 24.87 -1.96 -34.97
C ILE A 656 23.34 -2.09 -34.91
N ASP A 657 22.74 -1.47 -33.88
CA ASP A 657 21.30 -1.29 -33.78
C ASP A 657 20.88 -0.09 -34.66
N ASN A 658 20.34 -0.40 -35.84
CA ASN A 658 19.95 0.61 -36.83
C ASN A 658 18.89 1.57 -36.30
N TYR A 659 17.91 1.07 -35.54
CA TYR A 659 16.79 1.88 -35.05
C TYR A 659 17.24 2.80 -33.92
N LEU A 660 18.05 2.29 -32.99
CA LEU A 660 18.59 3.11 -31.90
C LEU A 660 19.55 4.17 -32.43
N ALA A 661 20.44 3.81 -33.36
CA ALA A 661 21.36 4.76 -33.98
C ALA A 661 20.61 5.87 -34.72
N LEU A 662 19.61 5.52 -35.54
CA LEU A 662 18.78 6.50 -36.24
C LEU A 662 18.02 7.38 -35.25
N GLY A 663 17.37 6.79 -34.25
CA GLY A 663 16.62 7.55 -33.23
C GLY A 663 17.49 8.56 -32.48
N LEU A 664 18.73 8.17 -32.12
CA LEU A 664 19.71 9.08 -31.51
C LEU A 664 20.13 10.20 -32.48
N MET A 665 20.44 9.87 -33.74
CA MET A 665 20.79 10.87 -34.75
C MET A 665 19.67 11.90 -34.96
N LEU A 666 18.41 11.46 -35.01
CA LEU A 666 17.25 12.34 -35.19
C LEU A 666 16.94 13.20 -33.97
N SER A 667 17.33 12.74 -32.78
CA SER A 667 17.09 13.45 -31.52
C SER A 667 18.19 14.47 -31.19
N MET A 668 19.35 14.38 -31.84
CA MET A 668 20.47 15.32 -31.70
C MET A 668 20.36 16.48 -32.69
N LYS A 669 21.13 17.54 -32.47
CA LYS A 669 21.32 18.57 -33.51
C LYS A 669 21.97 17.95 -34.75
N GLN A 670 21.47 18.32 -35.93
CA GLN A 670 21.89 17.76 -37.21
C GLN A 670 23.41 17.83 -37.43
N GLU A 671 24.04 18.95 -37.08
CA GLU A 671 25.50 19.15 -37.21
C GLU A 671 26.29 18.16 -36.34
N ASP A 672 25.92 18.03 -35.07
CA ASP A 672 26.58 17.14 -34.11
C ASP A 672 26.42 15.66 -34.51
N ALA A 673 25.22 15.26 -34.93
CA ALA A 673 24.93 13.91 -35.41
C ALA A 673 25.72 13.58 -36.68
N PHE A 674 25.78 14.51 -37.63
CA PHE A 674 26.55 14.34 -38.86
C PHE A 674 28.06 14.25 -38.57
N HIS A 675 28.59 15.08 -37.67
CA HIS A 675 29.99 15.02 -37.25
C HIS A 675 30.33 13.70 -36.56
N ALA A 676 29.46 13.19 -35.68
CA ALA A 676 29.63 11.89 -35.03
C ALA A 676 29.65 10.75 -36.06
N PHE A 677 28.71 10.75 -37.00
CA PHE A 677 28.62 9.79 -38.10
C PHE A 677 29.87 9.81 -38.98
N ARG A 678 30.29 10.99 -39.45
CA ARG A 678 31.47 11.15 -40.31
C ARG A 678 32.76 10.72 -39.61
N ARG A 679 32.86 10.98 -38.31
CA ARG A 679 33.98 10.52 -37.47
C ARG A 679 34.04 9.00 -37.40
N GLN A 680 32.89 8.32 -37.31
CA GLN A 680 32.85 6.87 -37.32
C GLN A 680 33.27 6.30 -38.68
N ILE A 681 32.70 6.79 -39.79
CA ILE A 681 33.09 6.33 -41.15
C ILE A 681 34.59 6.47 -41.38
N SER A 682 35.18 7.59 -40.95
CA SER A 682 36.63 7.84 -41.11
C SER A 682 37.50 6.90 -40.26
N ARG A 683 36.97 6.34 -39.16
CA ARG A 683 37.68 5.43 -38.26
C ARG A 683 37.62 3.99 -38.73
N GLU A 684 36.55 3.62 -39.44
CA GLU A 684 36.40 2.27 -39.95
C GLU A 684 37.35 2.03 -41.12
N ASN A 685 37.94 0.84 -41.15
CA ASN A 685 38.83 0.47 -42.25
C ASN A 685 38.01 -0.21 -43.33
N VAL A 686 37.89 0.45 -44.49
CA VAL A 686 37.12 0.00 -45.66
C VAL A 686 37.44 -1.45 -46.03
N ALA A 687 38.69 -1.89 -45.86
CA ALA A 687 39.14 -3.23 -46.25
C ALA A 687 38.85 -4.35 -45.22
N LYS A 688 38.33 -4.03 -44.02
CA LYS A 688 38.17 -5.03 -42.93
C LYS A 688 36.75 -5.54 -42.76
N ASP A 689 35.72 -4.69 -42.89
CA ASP A 689 34.34 -5.07 -42.56
C ASP A 689 33.30 -4.33 -43.43
N PHE A 690 33.04 -4.87 -44.61
CA PHE A 690 32.12 -4.27 -45.59
C PHE A 690 30.66 -4.26 -45.13
N ASN A 691 30.23 -5.27 -44.37
CA ASN A 691 28.86 -5.38 -43.87
C ASN A 691 28.55 -4.26 -42.88
N ARG A 692 29.53 -3.91 -42.05
CA ARG A 692 29.42 -2.77 -41.14
C ARG A 692 29.30 -1.44 -41.88
N PHE A 693 30.14 -1.20 -42.89
CA PHE A 693 30.06 0.00 -43.73
C PHE A 693 28.70 0.13 -44.41
N GLN A 694 28.17 -0.96 -44.93
CA GLN A 694 26.85 -0.98 -45.55
C GLN A 694 25.76 -0.59 -44.54
N LYS A 695 25.79 -1.14 -43.31
CA LYS A 695 24.84 -0.77 -42.25
C LYS A 695 24.94 0.72 -41.87
N LEU A 696 26.15 1.26 -41.73
CA LEU A 696 26.32 2.70 -41.46
C LEU A 696 25.82 3.57 -42.62
N ALA A 697 26.11 3.20 -43.87
CA ALA A 697 25.64 3.91 -45.04
C ALA A 697 24.10 3.92 -45.09
N PHE A 698 23.46 2.80 -44.78
CA PHE A 698 22.00 2.69 -44.68
C PHE A 698 21.42 3.62 -43.59
N ILE A 699 21.98 3.62 -42.38
CA ILE A 699 21.57 4.53 -41.29
C ILE A 699 21.74 6.00 -41.70
N GLY A 700 22.87 6.32 -42.36
CA GLY A 700 23.12 7.65 -42.89
C GLY A 700 22.11 8.07 -43.96
N ALA A 701 21.71 7.15 -44.84
CA ALA A 701 20.68 7.40 -45.84
C ALA A 701 19.30 7.65 -45.20
N ASP A 702 18.91 6.84 -44.21
CA ASP A 702 17.67 7.04 -43.46
C ASP A 702 17.65 8.41 -42.74
N ALA A 703 18.75 8.76 -42.07
CA ALA A 703 18.91 10.07 -41.43
C ALA A 703 18.87 11.20 -42.46
N ALA A 704 19.52 11.05 -43.61
CA ALA A 704 19.50 12.04 -44.69
C ALA A 704 18.10 12.27 -45.26
N ARG A 705 17.29 11.20 -45.40
CA ARG A 705 15.88 11.33 -45.83
C ARG A 705 15.06 12.11 -44.80
N ALA A 706 15.22 11.80 -43.52
CA ALA A 706 14.52 12.49 -42.45
C ALA A 706 14.92 13.98 -42.34
N TRP A 707 16.20 14.30 -42.53
CA TRP A 707 16.71 15.68 -42.56
C TRP A 707 16.51 16.41 -43.89
N GLN A 708 15.93 15.74 -44.91
CA GLN A 708 15.75 16.26 -46.26
C GLN A 708 17.06 16.74 -46.93
N GLN A 709 18.19 16.09 -46.63
CA GLN A 709 19.51 16.43 -47.17
C GLN A 709 19.86 15.58 -48.39
N ILE A 710 19.49 16.06 -49.58
CA ILE A 710 19.62 15.32 -50.85
C ILE A 710 21.08 14.96 -51.15
N ALA A 711 22.02 15.90 -50.95
CA ALA A 711 23.44 15.66 -51.21
C ALA A 711 24.02 14.56 -50.30
N PHE A 712 23.67 14.58 -49.01
CA PHE A 712 24.09 13.56 -48.06
C PHE A 712 23.45 12.20 -48.37
N LEU A 713 22.17 12.19 -48.77
CA LEU A 713 21.47 10.98 -49.19
C LEU A 713 22.17 10.31 -50.37
N HIS A 714 22.54 11.07 -51.40
CA HIS A 714 23.28 10.52 -52.55
C HIS A 714 24.62 9.89 -52.14
N GLN A 715 25.37 10.55 -51.24
CA GLN A 715 26.64 10.01 -50.74
C GLN A 715 26.45 8.69 -49.98
N CYS A 716 25.41 8.59 -49.14
CA CYS A 716 25.12 7.39 -48.37
C CYS A 716 24.61 6.24 -49.24
N VAL A 717 23.72 6.49 -50.20
CA VAL A 717 23.21 5.45 -51.13
C VAL A 717 24.33 4.92 -52.02
N GLU A 718 25.22 5.80 -52.49
CA GLU A 718 26.41 5.38 -53.22
C GLU A 718 27.33 4.52 -52.35
N LEU A 719 27.61 4.95 -51.12
CA LEU A 719 28.46 4.19 -50.19
C LEU A 719 27.87 2.82 -49.86
N GLU A 720 26.55 2.73 -49.69
CA GLU A 720 25.84 1.48 -49.46
C GLU A 720 26.01 0.51 -50.63
N GLY A 721 25.76 0.99 -51.85
CA GLY A 721 25.91 0.21 -53.09
C GLY A 721 27.35 -0.27 -53.30
N ASN A 722 28.32 0.63 -53.12
CA ASN A 722 29.73 0.32 -53.21
C ASN A 722 30.15 -0.72 -52.16
N ALA A 723 29.73 -0.56 -50.90
CA ALA A 723 30.04 -1.50 -49.82
C ALA A 723 29.48 -2.90 -50.09
N ARG A 724 28.24 -2.99 -50.61
CA ARG A 724 27.63 -4.27 -51.03
C ARG A 724 28.48 -4.95 -52.10
N TRP A 725 28.93 -4.21 -53.11
CA TRP A 725 29.75 -4.78 -54.18
C TRP A 725 31.18 -5.12 -53.75
N TRP A 726 31.80 -4.33 -52.88
CA TRP A 726 33.09 -4.67 -52.29
C TRP A 726 33.01 -5.95 -51.45
N HIS A 727 31.93 -6.14 -50.69
CA HIS A 727 31.69 -7.38 -49.96
C HIS A 727 31.59 -8.58 -50.91
N TYR A 728 30.78 -8.45 -51.96
CA TYR A 728 30.57 -9.52 -52.93
C TYR A 728 31.86 -9.89 -53.69
N LEU A 729 32.63 -8.89 -54.13
CA LEU A 729 33.93 -9.10 -54.77
C LEU A 729 34.93 -9.79 -53.82
N ASN A 730 34.96 -9.40 -52.54
CA ASN A 730 35.83 -10.02 -51.55
C ASN A 730 35.43 -11.48 -51.25
N LEU A 731 34.12 -11.80 -51.17
CA LEU A 731 33.65 -13.18 -51.02
C LEU A 731 34.09 -14.08 -52.16
N LEU A 732 34.20 -13.53 -53.37
CA LEU A 732 34.68 -14.22 -54.57
C LEU A 732 36.22 -14.26 -54.70
N GLY A 733 36.92 -13.64 -53.75
CA GLY A 733 38.38 -13.55 -53.72
C GLY A 733 38.96 -12.62 -54.80
N ILE A 734 38.21 -11.58 -55.19
CA ILE A 734 38.63 -10.56 -56.16
C ILE A 734 39.08 -9.31 -55.38
N GLU A 735 40.37 -9.02 -55.39
CA GLU A 735 40.91 -7.79 -54.80
C GLU A 735 40.60 -6.59 -55.69
N CYS A 736 40.03 -5.53 -55.12
CA CYS A 736 39.66 -4.33 -55.86
C CYS A 736 40.12 -3.05 -55.16
N ASP A 737 40.50 -2.03 -55.95
CA ASP A 737 40.77 -0.70 -55.42
C ASP A 737 39.45 0.05 -55.18
N HIS A 738 39.08 0.20 -53.91
CA HIS A 738 37.85 0.88 -53.50
C HIS A 738 37.74 2.32 -54.01
N LYS A 739 38.87 3.00 -54.28
CA LYS A 739 38.84 4.38 -54.79
C LYS A 739 38.33 4.47 -56.23
N ALA A 740 38.50 3.41 -57.02
CA ALA A 740 38.08 3.37 -58.43
C ALA A 740 36.55 3.33 -58.60
N PHE A 741 35.80 3.09 -57.53
CA PHE A 741 34.32 3.00 -57.53
C PHE A 741 33.63 4.32 -57.15
N GLN A 742 34.35 5.25 -56.51
CA GLN A 742 33.80 6.53 -56.04
C GLN A 742 33.44 7.45 -57.20
N THR A 743 32.28 8.10 -57.18
CA THR A 743 31.76 8.94 -58.28
C THR A 743 32.72 10.06 -58.69
N GLU A 744 33.47 10.66 -57.75
CA GLU A 744 34.45 11.71 -58.05
C GLU A 744 35.66 11.22 -58.87
N ARG A 745 35.98 9.91 -58.82
CA ARG A 745 37.19 9.31 -59.42
C ARG A 745 36.91 7.98 -60.12
N ARG A 746 35.68 7.79 -60.60
CA ARG A 746 35.22 6.49 -61.11
C ARG A 746 35.99 6.08 -62.37
N ASP A 747 36.69 4.93 -62.29
CA ASP A 747 37.37 4.34 -63.45
C ASP A 747 36.52 3.22 -64.05
N LEU A 748 35.70 3.57 -65.04
CA LEU A 748 34.84 2.62 -65.76
C LEU A 748 35.65 1.54 -66.50
N GLN A 749 36.89 1.82 -66.92
CA GLN A 749 37.72 0.83 -67.59
C GLN A 749 38.21 -0.22 -66.60
N TYR A 750 38.60 0.21 -65.40
CA TYR A 750 38.95 -0.70 -64.32
C TYR A 750 37.78 -1.59 -63.91
N ILE A 751 36.59 -1.01 -63.68
CA ILE A 751 35.37 -1.78 -63.31
C ILE A 751 35.01 -2.80 -64.39
N ARG A 752 35.10 -2.44 -65.68
CA ARG A 752 34.86 -3.38 -66.80
C ARG A 752 35.83 -4.56 -66.81
N ARG A 753 37.07 -4.41 -66.33
CA ARG A 753 38.05 -5.50 -66.24
C ARG A 753 37.73 -6.52 -65.14
N LEU A 754 36.90 -6.15 -64.16
CA LEU A 754 36.46 -7.05 -63.10
C LEU A 754 35.33 -8.00 -63.56
N VAL A 755 34.54 -7.59 -64.56
CA VAL A 755 33.37 -8.36 -65.05
C VAL A 755 33.73 -9.79 -65.49
N PRO A 756 34.78 -10.03 -66.30
CA PRO A 756 35.19 -11.40 -66.65
C PRO A 756 35.54 -12.26 -65.42
N GLN A 757 36.23 -11.69 -64.43
CA GLN A 757 36.60 -12.40 -63.20
C GLN A 757 35.36 -12.70 -62.35
N LEU A 758 34.42 -11.75 -62.29
CA LEU A 758 33.15 -11.89 -61.60
C LEU A 758 32.33 -13.04 -62.19
N ILE A 759 32.26 -13.15 -63.52
CA ILE A 759 31.58 -14.24 -64.22
C ILE A 759 32.14 -15.61 -63.82
N THR A 760 33.46 -15.78 -63.94
CA THR A 760 34.06 -17.09 -63.66
C THR A 760 33.99 -17.45 -62.18
N ARG A 761 34.17 -16.50 -61.26
CA ARG A 761 34.16 -16.76 -59.82
C ARG A 761 32.76 -16.95 -59.24
N SER A 762 31.73 -16.30 -59.80
CA SER A 762 30.33 -16.46 -59.39
C SER A 762 29.65 -17.72 -59.94
N ASN A 763 30.40 -18.61 -60.60
CA ASN A 763 29.87 -19.79 -61.27
C ASN A 763 28.81 -19.44 -62.34
N TYR A 764 29.09 -18.41 -63.15
CA TYR A 764 28.25 -17.96 -64.26
C TYR A 764 26.85 -17.46 -63.86
N ASP A 765 26.73 -16.82 -62.70
CA ASP A 765 25.49 -16.15 -62.25
C ASP A 765 25.28 -14.81 -62.97
N PHE A 766 24.64 -14.87 -64.13
CA PHE A 766 24.39 -13.72 -65.01
C PHE A 766 23.57 -12.60 -64.36
N TYR A 767 22.60 -12.94 -63.50
CA TYR A 767 21.72 -11.95 -62.87
C TYR A 767 22.51 -10.99 -61.97
N THR A 768 23.42 -11.53 -61.17
CA THR A 768 24.27 -10.71 -60.28
C THR A 768 25.23 -9.82 -61.07
N ILE A 769 25.71 -10.26 -62.23
CA ILE A 769 26.58 -9.46 -63.10
C ILE A 769 25.80 -8.30 -63.75
N LEU A 770 24.56 -8.56 -64.18
CA LEU A 770 23.68 -7.49 -64.68
C LEU A 770 23.39 -6.46 -63.58
N GLU A 771 23.12 -6.90 -62.35
CA GLU A 771 22.92 -5.99 -61.22
C GLU A 771 24.18 -5.15 -60.96
N PHE A 772 25.38 -5.75 -61.02
CA PHE A 772 26.67 -5.06 -60.86
C PHE A 772 26.89 -4.02 -61.96
N THR A 773 26.76 -4.42 -63.22
CA THR A 773 27.02 -3.56 -64.37
C THR A 773 26.02 -2.41 -64.47
N ARG A 774 24.74 -2.66 -64.21
CA ARG A 774 23.69 -1.61 -64.16
C ARG A 774 23.94 -0.62 -63.02
N HIS A 775 24.39 -1.06 -61.86
CA HIS A 775 24.71 -0.17 -60.73
C HIS A 775 25.75 0.88 -61.10
N TYR A 776 26.77 0.50 -61.89
CA TYR A 776 27.82 1.40 -62.37
C TYR A 776 27.57 2.01 -63.75
N GLN A 777 26.35 1.86 -64.30
CA GLN A 777 25.93 2.40 -65.59
C GLN A 777 26.73 1.85 -66.79
N ILE A 778 27.06 0.55 -66.76
CA ILE A 778 27.63 -0.17 -67.89
C ILE A 778 26.48 -0.76 -68.72
N GLU A 779 26.53 -0.58 -70.05
CA GLU A 779 25.51 -1.08 -70.99
C GLU A 779 25.39 -2.61 -70.96
N ASP A 780 24.16 -3.13 -70.94
CA ASP A 780 23.85 -4.57 -70.83
C ASP A 780 24.45 -5.42 -71.97
N SER A 781 24.70 -4.85 -73.15
CA SER A 781 25.37 -5.57 -74.26
C SER A 781 26.80 -6.03 -73.90
N PHE A 782 27.49 -5.34 -72.99
CA PHE A 782 28.84 -5.69 -72.58
C PHE A 782 28.91 -6.95 -71.69
N PRO A 783 28.21 -7.05 -70.54
CA PRO A 783 28.20 -8.27 -69.73
C PRO A 783 27.66 -9.47 -70.51
N SER A 784 26.63 -9.29 -71.35
CA SER A 784 26.07 -10.35 -72.21
C SER A 784 27.12 -10.92 -73.15
N LEU A 785 27.94 -10.05 -73.76
CA LEU A 785 29.05 -10.45 -74.62
C LEU A 785 30.14 -11.21 -73.85
N VAL A 786 30.58 -10.69 -72.70
CA VAL A 786 31.64 -11.34 -71.90
C VAL A 786 31.15 -12.67 -71.31
N TYR A 787 29.87 -12.77 -70.94
CA TYR A 787 29.23 -13.99 -70.46
C TYR A 787 29.21 -15.09 -71.53
N ALA A 788 28.78 -14.73 -72.76
CA ALA A 788 28.82 -15.65 -73.89
C ALA A 788 30.25 -16.09 -74.24
N GLU A 789 31.23 -15.17 -74.24
CA GLU A 789 32.64 -15.52 -74.46
C GLU A 789 33.15 -16.50 -73.40
N ALA A 790 32.82 -16.27 -72.11
CA ALA A 790 33.27 -17.12 -71.01
C ALA A 790 32.65 -18.53 -71.08
N LEU A 791 31.34 -18.65 -71.35
CA LEU A 791 30.66 -19.94 -71.48
C LEU A 791 31.16 -20.77 -72.68
N LEU A 792 31.42 -20.13 -73.83
CA LEU A 792 31.95 -20.82 -75.01
C LEU A 792 33.33 -21.44 -74.75
N LEU A 793 34.15 -20.78 -73.93
CA LEU A 793 35.53 -21.18 -73.62
C LEU A 793 35.64 -22.12 -72.40
N ASP A 794 34.56 -22.37 -71.67
CA ASP A 794 34.59 -23.19 -70.45
C ASP A 794 34.48 -24.68 -70.74
N GLU A 795 35.59 -25.41 -70.74
CA GLU A 795 35.67 -26.85 -71.03
C GLU A 795 34.89 -27.75 -70.04
N SER A 796 34.43 -27.22 -68.90
CA SER A 796 33.79 -28.01 -67.83
C SER A 796 32.26 -28.17 -67.95
N SER A 797 31.62 -27.42 -68.85
CA SER A 797 30.15 -27.38 -69.00
C SER A 797 29.60 -28.56 -69.83
N THR A 798 28.42 -29.06 -69.47
CA THR A 798 27.71 -30.08 -70.26
C THR A 798 27.13 -29.48 -71.54
N ASN A 799 27.08 -30.27 -72.63
CA ASN A 799 26.79 -29.75 -73.98
C ASN A 799 25.43 -29.06 -74.15
N LEU A 800 24.43 -29.36 -73.32
CA LEU A 800 23.11 -28.70 -73.38
C LEU A 800 23.04 -27.42 -72.55
N GLU A 801 23.72 -27.38 -71.41
CA GLU A 801 23.52 -26.33 -70.41
C GLU A 801 24.12 -24.97 -70.82
N TYR A 802 25.28 -24.97 -71.49
CA TYR A 802 25.87 -23.71 -71.96
C TYR A 802 25.12 -23.14 -73.18
N GLN A 803 24.54 -24.00 -74.02
CA GLN A 803 23.81 -23.58 -75.22
C GLN A 803 22.54 -22.82 -74.86
N ASP A 804 21.74 -23.37 -73.95
CA ASP A 804 20.50 -22.74 -73.48
C ASP A 804 20.79 -21.40 -72.77
N LYS A 805 21.86 -21.34 -71.96
CA LYS A 805 22.28 -20.10 -71.27
C LYS A 805 22.73 -19.00 -72.24
N ILE A 806 23.42 -19.35 -73.33
CA ILE A 806 23.85 -18.37 -74.35
C ILE A 806 22.66 -17.88 -75.16
N VAL A 807 21.76 -18.77 -75.59
CA VAL A 807 20.54 -18.40 -76.34
C VAL A 807 19.67 -17.44 -75.52
N GLY A 808 19.58 -17.62 -74.21
CA GLY A 808 18.81 -16.72 -73.33
C GLY A 808 19.33 -15.28 -73.24
N VAL A 809 20.57 -15.01 -73.67
CA VAL A 809 21.25 -13.70 -73.52
C VAL A 809 21.62 -13.07 -74.86
N ILE A 810 21.52 -13.83 -75.96
CA ILE A 810 22.04 -13.43 -77.27
C ILE A 810 21.33 -12.22 -77.87
N ASP A 811 20.04 -12.05 -77.58
CA ASP A 811 19.22 -10.94 -78.08
C ASP A 811 19.63 -9.59 -77.46
N GLU A 812 20.33 -9.60 -76.33
CA GLU A 812 20.85 -8.40 -75.68
C GLU A 812 22.21 -7.95 -76.27
N ILE A 813 22.84 -8.78 -77.10
CA ILE A 813 24.14 -8.49 -77.72
C ILE A 813 23.94 -7.85 -79.09
N HIS A 814 24.55 -6.69 -79.32
CA HIS A 814 24.53 -6.08 -80.64
C HIS A 814 25.25 -6.98 -81.67
N GLU A 815 24.59 -7.23 -82.81
CA GLU A 815 25.00 -8.17 -83.86
C GLU A 815 26.48 -8.04 -84.28
N GLN A 816 26.97 -6.82 -84.51
CA GLN A 816 28.36 -6.58 -84.90
C GLN A 816 29.40 -7.04 -83.86
N HIS A 817 29.05 -6.98 -82.58
CA HIS A 817 29.92 -7.42 -81.49
C HIS A 817 29.85 -8.94 -81.31
N LEU A 818 28.67 -9.54 -81.53
CA LEU A 818 28.47 -10.98 -81.54
C LEU A 818 29.30 -11.67 -82.63
N VAL A 819 29.27 -11.16 -83.87
CA VAL A 819 30.09 -11.70 -84.97
C VAL A 819 31.57 -11.68 -84.59
N LYS A 820 32.09 -10.54 -84.13
CA LYS A 820 33.51 -10.40 -83.73
C LYS A 820 33.91 -11.38 -82.62
N LEU A 821 33.05 -11.60 -81.63
CA LEU A 821 33.30 -12.56 -80.56
C LEU A 821 33.35 -13.99 -81.10
N LEU A 822 32.34 -14.40 -81.87
CA LEU A 822 32.24 -15.76 -82.40
C LEU A 822 33.47 -16.10 -83.25
N LEU A 823 33.87 -15.21 -84.15
CA LEU A 823 35.10 -15.40 -84.95
C LEU A 823 36.37 -15.50 -84.10
N LYS A 824 36.49 -14.66 -83.07
CA LYS A 824 37.63 -14.69 -82.13
C LYS A 824 37.65 -15.95 -81.26
N SER A 825 36.50 -16.56 -81.00
CA SER A 825 36.37 -17.76 -80.16
C SER A 825 36.72 -19.06 -80.89
N ILE A 826 36.51 -19.14 -82.21
CA ILE A 826 36.75 -20.34 -83.03
C ILE A 826 38.18 -20.90 -82.84
N PRO A 827 39.26 -20.09 -82.96
CA PRO A 827 40.62 -20.61 -82.81
C PRO A 827 40.99 -21.05 -81.39
N ARG A 828 40.20 -20.64 -80.38
CA ARG A 828 40.47 -20.92 -78.96
C ARG A 828 39.80 -22.20 -78.47
N ILE A 829 38.91 -22.79 -79.27
CA ILE A 829 38.19 -24.02 -78.94
C ILE A 829 38.95 -25.21 -79.53
N SER A 830 39.02 -26.30 -78.77
CA SER A 830 39.64 -27.55 -79.24
C SER A 830 38.96 -28.04 -80.51
N GLY A 831 39.74 -28.34 -81.56
CA GLY A 831 39.22 -28.89 -82.83
C GLY A 831 38.53 -30.25 -82.71
N ARG A 832 38.52 -30.85 -81.51
CA ARG A 832 37.80 -32.09 -81.18
C ARG A 832 36.44 -31.86 -80.55
N ASP A 833 36.14 -30.65 -80.10
CA ASP A 833 34.83 -30.28 -79.55
C ASP A 833 33.88 -29.86 -80.68
N TYR A 834 33.41 -30.86 -81.42
CA TYR A 834 32.51 -30.64 -82.56
C TYR A 834 31.20 -29.99 -82.15
N ASP A 835 30.73 -30.18 -80.91
CA ASP A 835 29.45 -29.65 -80.44
C ASP A 835 29.50 -28.13 -80.22
N ARG A 836 30.58 -27.60 -79.65
CA ARG A 836 30.79 -26.15 -79.53
C ARG A 836 30.99 -25.46 -80.87
N LEU A 837 31.78 -26.06 -81.75
CA LEU A 837 32.03 -25.51 -83.09
C LEU A 837 30.74 -25.49 -83.93
N LEU A 838 29.95 -26.56 -83.89
CA LEU A 838 28.64 -26.61 -84.55
C LEU A 838 27.65 -25.58 -83.96
N PHE A 839 27.68 -25.36 -82.64
CA PHE A 839 26.85 -24.35 -82.00
C PHE A 839 27.24 -22.93 -82.41
N ILE A 840 28.54 -22.59 -82.43
CA ILE A 840 29.02 -21.27 -82.89
C ILE A 840 28.60 -20.99 -84.33
N PHE A 841 28.77 -21.96 -85.23
CA PHE A 841 28.36 -21.80 -86.61
C PHE A 841 26.85 -21.69 -86.76
N ARG A 842 26.06 -22.39 -85.93
CA ARG A 842 24.61 -22.19 -85.88
C ARG A 842 24.25 -20.77 -85.47
N LEU A 843 24.87 -20.24 -84.41
CA LEU A 843 24.64 -18.85 -83.96
C LEU A 843 25.01 -17.82 -85.04
N LEU A 844 26.10 -18.06 -85.80
CA LEU A 844 26.47 -17.19 -86.94
C LEU A 844 25.42 -17.21 -88.07
N LEU A 845 24.79 -18.36 -88.34
CA LEU A 845 23.79 -18.52 -89.41
C LEU A 845 22.39 -18.02 -89.02
N GLU A 846 22.00 -18.19 -87.77
CA GLU A 846 20.63 -17.92 -87.27
C GLU A 846 20.49 -16.51 -86.69
N ASN A 847 21.53 -15.98 -86.02
CA ASN A 847 21.43 -14.74 -85.23
C ASN A 847 22.24 -13.57 -85.83
N THR A 848 22.94 -13.75 -86.96
CA THR A 848 23.74 -12.68 -87.59
C THR A 848 23.64 -12.70 -89.12
N VAL A 849 23.78 -11.53 -89.76
CA VAL A 849 23.92 -11.35 -91.21
C VAL A 849 25.41 -11.43 -91.57
N TYR A 850 26.01 -12.61 -91.37
CA TYR A 850 27.41 -12.83 -91.70
C TYR A 850 27.62 -12.95 -93.22
N ARG A 851 28.66 -12.27 -93.74
CA ARG A 851 28.91 -12.14 -95.19
C ARG A 851 29.23 -13.47 -95.89
N GLU A 852 29.86 -14.42 -95.20
CA GLU A 852 30.32 -15.70 -95.77
C GLU A 852 29.47 -16.89 -95.31
N ARG A 853 28.14 -16.74 -95.40
CA ARG A 853 27.16 -17.75 -94.96
C ARG A 853 27.38 -19.12 -95.62
N GLU A 854 27.63 -19.15 -96.93
CA GLU A 854 27.85 -20.39 -97.71
C GLU A 854 29.09 -21.18 -97.26
N GLU A 855 30.12 -20.49 -96.77
CA GLU A 855 31.33 -21.11 -96.25
C GLU A 855 31.09 -21.71 -94.86
N VAL A 856 30.33 -21.00 -94.01
CA VAL A 856 29.91 -21.51 -92.70
C VAL A 856 29.04 -22.78 -92.86
N GLU A 857 28.10 -22.80 -93.81
CA GLU A 857 27.27 -23.98 -94.11
C GLU A 857 28.10 -25.19 -94.55
N ARG A 858 29.08 -24.99 -95.45
CA ARG A 858 30.02 -26.05 -95.86
C ARG A 858 30.82 -26.62 -94.68
N ARG A 859 31.28 -25.77 -93.75
CA ARG A 859 32.02 -26.19 -92.55
C ARG A 859 31.15 -26.92 -91.53
N VAL A 860 29.89 -26.51 -91.36
CA VAL A 860 28.91 -27.23 -90.54
C VAL A 860 28.71 -28.66 -91.06
N ASP A 861 28.61 -28.84 -92.38
CA ASP A 861 28.49 -30.16 -92.98
C ASP A 861 29.74 -31.01 -92.74
N VAL A 862 30.94 -30.45 -92.93
CA VAL A 862 32.21 -31.14 -92.60
C VAL A 862 32.25 -31.58 -91.14
N LEU A 863 31.90 -30.71 -90.19
CA LEU A 863 31.89 -31.03 -88.77
C LEU A 863 30.85 -32.10 -88.40
N ARG A 864 29.66 -32.11 -89.02
CA ARG A 864 28.66 -33.18 -88.83
C ARG A 864 29.19 -34.55 -89.28
N HIS A 865 29.88 -34.60 -90.43
CA HIS A 865 30.50 -35.83 -90.93
C HIS A 865 31.62 -36.29 -90.00
N LEU A 866 32.47 -35.37 -89.52
CA LEU A 866 33.54 -35.70 -88.55
C LEU A 866 32.98 -36.19 -87.21
N LYS A 867 31.92 -35.57 -86.69
CA LYS A 867 31.24 -36.02 -85.47
C LYS A 867 30.65 -37.42 -85.63
N ALA A 868 29.96 -37.70 -86.75
CA ALA A 868 29.40 -39.01 -87.06
C ALA A 868 30.50 -40.09 -87.20
N PHE A 869 31.62 -39.73 -87.83
CA PHE A 869 32.79 -40.58 -87.99
C PHE A 869 33.41 -40.94 -86.63
N VAL A 870 33.64 -39.97 -85.74
CA VAL A 870 34.19 -40.22 -84.39
C VAL A 870 33.24 -41.05 -83.51
N ALA A 871 31.93 -40.82 -83.59
CA ALA A 871 30.93 -41.63 -82.87
C ALA A 871 30.96 -43.11 -83.31
N SER A 872 31.17 -43.36 -84.60
CA SER A 872 31.30 -44.72 -85.16
C SER A 872 32.60 -45.44 -84.73
N GLN A 873 33.69 -44.69 -84.51
CA GLN A 873 34.98 -45.24 -84.05
C GLN A 873 35.02 -45.66 -82.57
N SER A 874 34.10 -45.20 -81.72
CA SER A 874 34.06 -45.61 -80.30
C SER A 874 33.75 -47.11 -80.10
N LYS A 875 33.23 -47.78 -81.15
CA LYS A 875 32.89 -49.21 -81.14
C LYS A 875 33.92 -50.12 -81.82
N GLU A 876 34.88 -49.59 -82.59
CA GLU A 876 35.88 -50.41 -83.31
C GLU A 876 37.29 -49.80 -83.25
N ASN A 877 38.25 -50.64 -82.84
CA ASN A 877 39.67 -50.43 -82.56
C ASN A 877 40.41 -49.19 -83.12
N ARG A 878 41.07 -48.48 -82.19
CA ARG A 878 42.05 -47.39 -82.37
C ARG A 878 43.44 -47.91 -82.73
N SER A 879 43.84 -47.90 -84.01
CA SER A 879 45.28 -47.94 -84.34
C SER A 879 45.67 -47.43 -85.73
N HIS A 880 44.75 -47.31 -86.70
CA HIS A 880 45.14 -46.92 -88.08
C HIS A 880 44.76 -45.51 -88.54
N PHE A 881 44.12 -44.70 -87.71
CA PHE A 881 43.49 -43.45 -88.19
C PHE A 881 44.08 -42.13 -87.63
N MET A 882 45.20 -42.17 -86.89
CA MET A 882 45.82 -40.96 -86.32
C MET A 882 46.38 -39.97 -87.38
N SER A 883 46.69 -40.40 -88.61
CA SER A 883 47.25 -39.50 -89.64
C SER A 883 46.20 -38.75 -90.46
N LEU A 884 45.00 -39.32 -90.64
CA LEU A 884 43.91 -38.68 -91.39
C LEU A 884 43.15 -37.67 -90.53
N SER A 885 42.99 -37.93 -89.23
CA SER A 885 42.37 -36.95 -88.33
C SER A 885 43.24 -35.71 -88.17
N GLN A 886 44.58 -35.84 -88.09
CA GLN A 886 45.50 -34.70 -87.96
C GLN A 886 45.49 -33.75 -89.17
N ASN A 887 45.25 -34.26 -90.39
CA ASN A 887 45.18 -33.43 -91.60
C ASN A 887 43.81 -32.75 -91.78
N LEU A 888 42.71 -33.39 -91.37
CA LEU A 888 41.37 -32.79 -91.35
C LEU A 888 41.19 -31.81 -90.17
N GLU A 889 41.83 -32.07 -89.03
CA GLU A 889 41.92 -31.16 -87.88
C GLU A 889 42.63 -29.85 -88.27
N ARG A 890 43.67 -29.91 -89.11
CA ARG A 890 44.34 -28.70 -89.66
C ARG A 890 43.43 -27.86 -90.55
N CYS A 891 42.68 -28.47 -91.47
CA CYS A 891 41.80 -27.71 -92.38
C CYS A 891 40.57 -27.06 -91.71
N CYS A 892 40.13 -27.56 -90.54
CA CYS A 892 39.01 -26.95 -89.79
C CYS A 892 39.46 -25.82 -88.85
N LEU A 893 40.72 -25.85 -88.39
CA LEU A 893 41.29 -24.85 -87.47
C LEU A 893 41.99 -23.69 -88.18
N ASP A 894 42.22 -23.77 -89.50
CA ASP A 894 42.67 -22.63 -90.32
C ASP A 894 41.49 -21.66 -90.57
N TRP A 895 41.18 -20.85 -89.55
CA TRP A 895 40.37 -19.63 -89.61
C TRP A 895 41.27 -18.40 -89.43
#